data_AF-A0A7J5YBT4-F1
#
_entry.id   AF-A0A7J5YBT4-F1
#
_cell.length_a   1.000
_cell.length_b   1.000
_cell.length_c   1.000
_cell.angle_alpha   90.00
_cell.angle_beta   90.00
_cell.angle_gamma   90.00
#
_symmetry.space_group_name_H-M   'P 1'
#
loop_
_entity.id
_entity.type
_entity.pdbx_description
1 polymer ?
#
loop_
_entity_poly.entity_id
_entity_poly.type
_entity_poly.pdbx_seq_one_letter_code
_entity_poly.pdbx_strand_id
1 'polypeptide(L)'
;MQSHIQDLEEQLDEEEAARQKLQLEKVTTEAKMKKHEEDILLLEDQNSKFTKEKKLLDDRVNEMTSKLAEEEEKAKNLSKRLKKEEKTRQELEKAKRKLDGETTDFQDQISELQTQLEEQKGQLVKKEDEQQLMQTRGEDEVSQKNNALKNVREMQASLSELQEDLETKREQEVTELKKNIEEETKNHEGQIQEMRQRHGTILEELTEQLEQAKRFKANLEKTKQSQETANKDLLGEVKLLQQNKTESEHKRKKVEAQLQEFMARVTEGEKAKGELAERTHRLQSELDNVSSVLEDSERKGIKMAKDVTGLEGQLQDTQELLQEETRQKLNLSGRNRQLEEEKSALQEQQEEEEEARRNLEKQMLSVQAQLSESKKKLEEDVGAMEGLEETKKRLLKDLELAGQRLEEKTLGFDKMEKTKTRLQQELDDLTVDLDHQRQTVSCLEKKQKNVSCRFAEERDRAEAEAREKETKALALTRALDEALEAKEELERSNKQLRADMEDLMSSKDDVGKNVTGGDEDAAEELEDELQGTEDAKLRLEVREMETELEDERKQRALAVAAKKKLEMDLKDIEGHIEGANKAETKPSSSCANDIFALSKENEKKLKSLEAEIVQLHEDLAASERGRRHAEQERDELQDEISNSTSGKSALMEEKRRLEARIAQLEEELEEEQGNMELLNDRFRKTNMQKSENARQQLERQNKDLKAKLGELEGTVKNRFKASISALEAKIAQLEEQLEQEAKERAAANKTVRRTEKKLKEICMQVEDERRHADQFKEQVEKAGSRMKQLKRQLEEAEEEATRSNASRRKLQRELDDATEASEGLSREVHTLKNRLRYTHTHTHTHTGGENLQLNLSVEVPSPSPPAAPPDALFRWRGRL
;
A
#
# COMPACT_ATOMS: atom_id res chain seq x y z
N MET A 1 114.75 -54.18 -1.78
CA MET A 1 114.05 -54.42 -3.06
C MET A 1 112.73 -55.14 -2.81
N GLN A 2 112.69 -56.38 -2.29
CA GLN A 2 111.41 -57.05 -1.96
C GLN A 2 110.53 -56.23 -1.01
N SER A 3 111.02 -55.76 0.14
CA SER A 3 110.21 -54.89 1.01
C SER A 3 109.71 -53.66 0.27
N HIS A 4 110.56 -52.99 -0.51
CA HIS A 4 110.15 -51.80 -1.28
C HIS A 4 109.13 -52.07 -2.40
N ILE A 5 108.99 -53.32 -2.87
CA ILE A 5 107.89 -53.72 -3.74
C ILE A 5 106.63 -53.92 -2.88
N GLN A 6 106.76 -54.58 -1.72
CA GLN A 6 105.69 -54.82 -0.76
C GLN A 6 105.11 -53.51 -0.17
N ASP A 7 105.97 -52.53 0.14
CA ASP A 7 105.62 -51.17 0.57
C ASP A 7 104.81 -50.42 -0.52
N LEU A 8 105.08 -50.70 -1.79
CA LEU A 8 104.39 -50.11 -2.95
C LEU A 8 103.11 -50.86 -3.32
N GLU A 9 103.06 -52.17 -3.10
CA GLU A 9 101.83 -52.99 -3.19
C GLU A 9 100.84 -52.59 -2.10
N GLU A 10 101.29 -52.42 -0.85
CA GLU A 10 100.47 -51.93 0.27
C GLU A 10 99.98 -50.49 0.03
N GLN A 11 100.83 -49.59 -0.49
CA GLN A 11 100.39 -48.23 -0.90
C GLN A 11 99.40 -48.23 -2.07
N LEU A 12 99.52 -49.17 -3.01
CA LEU A 12 98.57 -49.29 -4.13
C LEU A 12 97.22 -49.83 -3.66
N ASP A 13 97.22 -50.84 -2.78
CA ASP A 13 96.00 -51.36 -2.15
C ASP A 13 95.32 -50.29 -1.26
N GLU A 14 96.10 -49.46 -0.53
CA GLU A 14 95.57 -48.31 0.20
C GLU A 14 94.99 -47.23 -0.74
N GLU A 15 95.65 -46.92 -1.86
CA GLU A 15 95.13 -45.96 -2.85
C GLU A 15 93.87 -46.50 -3.54
N GLU A 16 93.82 -47.78 -3.90
CA GLU A 16 92.62 -48.40 -4.48
C GLU A 16 91.47 -48.47 -3.45
N ALA A 17 91.75 -48.78 -2.18
CA ALA A 17 90.74 -48.75 -1.11
C ALA A 17 90.21 -47.32 -0.87
N ALA A 18 91.09 -46.32 -0.83
CA ALA A 18 90.72 -44.91 -0.72
C ALA A 18 89.90 -44.45 -1.93
N ARG A 19 90.26 -44.90 -3.14
CA ARG A 19 89.54 -44.61 -4.39
C ARG A 19 88.18 -45.29 -4.46
N GLN A 20 88.05 -46.53 -4.00
CA GLN A 20 86.76 -47.23 -3.87
C GLN A 20 85.86 -46.54 -2.84
N LYS A 21 86.42 -46.12 -1.70
CA LYS A 21 85.70 -45.34 -0.67
C LYS A 21 85.24 -43.98 -1.21
N LEU A 22 86.10 -43.24 -1.89
CA LEU A 22 85.75 -41.99 -2.58
C LEU A 22 84.70 -42.19 -3.66
N GLN A 23 84.73 -43.30 -4.41
CA GLN A 23 83.70 -43.62 -5.40
C GLN A 23 82.35 -43.96 -4.76
N LEU A 24 82.32 -44.63 -3.60
CA LEU A 24 81.11 -44.88 -2.84
C LEU A 24 80.55 -43.59 -2.19
N GLU A 25 81.41 -42.75 -1.64
CA GLU A 25 81.04 -41.42 -1.12
C GLU A 25 80.54 -40.50 -2.24
N LYS A 26 81.16 -40.55 -3.42
CA LYS A 26 80.69 -39.88 -4.63
C LYS A 26 79.29 -40.36 -5.04
N VAL A 27 79.07 -41.67 -5.22
CA VAL A 27 77.74 -42.19 -5.60
C VAL A 27 76.69 -41.88 -4.53
N THR A 28 77.07 -41.90 -3.24
CA THR A 28 76.16 -41.54 -2.13
C THR A 28 75.84 -40.04 -2.11
N THR A 29 76.78 -39.17 -2.48
CA THR A 29 76.55 -37.72 -2.57
C THR A 29 75.81 -37.33 -3.86
N GLU A 30 76.07 -37.99 -4.99
CA GLU A 30 75.28 -37.86 -6.23
C GLU A 30 73.83 -38.31 -6.02
N ALA A 31 73.59 -39.41 -5.29
CA ALA A 31 72.24 -39.85 -4.94
C ALA A 31 71.50 -38.87 -4.02
N LYS A 32 72.19 -38.29 -3.02
CA LYS A 32 71.62 -37.25 -2.15
C LYS A 32 71.37 -35.93 -2.88
N MET A 33 72.29 -35.53 -3.75
CA MET A 33 72.16 -34.36 -4.62
C MET A 33 70.93 -34.51 -5.50
N LYS A 34 70.74 -35.68 -6.12
CA LYS A 34 69.57 -35.98 -6.94
C LYS A 34 68.26 -36.01 -6.14
N LYS A 35 68.23 -36.56 -4.90
CA LYS A 35 67.03 -36.40 -4.06
C LYS A 35 66.79 -34.91 -3.75
N HIS A 36 67.80 -34.12 -3.43
CA HIS A 36 67.61 -32.69 -3.16
C HIS A 36 67.20 -31.87 -4.39
N GLU A 37 67.63 -32.25 -5.61
CA GLU A 37 67.11 -31.68 -6.86
C GLU A 37 65.63 -32.02 -7.06
N GLU A 38 65.21 -33.25 -6.73
CA GLU A 38 63.81 -33.67 -6.74
C GLU A 38 63.00 -32.95 -5.64
N ASP A 39 63.51 -32.85 -4.40
CA ASP A 39 62.91 -32.10 -3.29
C ASP A 39 62.73 -30.61 -3.66
N ILE A 40 63.74 -30.00 -4.29
CA ILE A 40 63.69 -28.60 -4.77
C ILE A 40 62.61 -28.45 -5.84
N LEU A 41 62.52 -29.34 -6.83
CA LEU A 41 61.47 -29.30 -7.85
C LEU A 41 60.05 -29.43 -7.24
N LEU A 42 59.87 -30.26 -6.20
CA LEU A 42 58.61 -30.30 -5.46
C LEU A 42 58.32 -28.99 -4.71
N LEU A 43 59.33 -28.39 -4.08
CA LEU A 43 59.19 -27.11 -3.38
C LEU A 43 58.97 -25.93 -4.34
N GLU A 44 59.49 -25.98 -5.56
CA GLU A 44 59.24 -24.99 -6.61
C GLU A 44 57.82 -25.10 -7.17
N ASP A 45 57.30 -26.31 -7.40
CA ASP A 45 55.89 -26.49 -7.78
C ASP A 45 54.92 -26.11 -6.65
N GLN A 46 55.23 -26.43 -5.40
CA GLN A 46 54.46 -25.96 -4.24
C GLN A 46 54.51 -24.43 -4.11
N ASN A 47 55.67 -23.77 -4.27
CA ASN A 47 55.73 -22.31 -4.31
C ASN A 47 54.98 -21.73 -5.53
N SER A 48 54.96 -22.42 -6.67
CA SER A 48 54.18 -22.04 -7.85
C SER A 48 52.67 -22.11 -7.57
N LYS A 49 52.20 -23.16 -6.89
CA LYS A 49 50.81 -23.32 -6.40
C LYS A 49 50.46 -22.20 -5.40
N PHE A 50 51.24 -22.03 -4.33
CA PHE A 50 51.01 -20.97 -3.33
C PHE A 50 51.11 -19.55 -3.91
N THR A 51 51.95 -19.29 -4.92
CA THR A 51 52.02 -17.97 -5.58
C THR A 51 50.75 -17.69 -6.40
N LYS A 52 50.17 -18.71 -7.04
CA LYS A 52 48.87 -18.59 -7.75
C LYS A 52 47.72 -18.40 -6.77
N GLU A 53 47.69 -19.16 -5.67
CA GLU A 53 46.69 -19.01 -4.61
C GLU A 53 46.80 -17.63 -3.92
N LYS A 54 48.02 -17.17 -3.60
CA LYS A 54 48.26 -15.81 -3.09
C LYS A 54 47.76 -14.76 -4.07
N LYS A 55 48.05 -14.90 -5.37
CA LYS A 55 47.57 -13.95 -6.38
C LYS A 55 46.04 -13.95 -6.47
N LEU A 56 45.38 -15.11 -6.42
CA LEU A 56 43.92 -15.21 -6.37
C LEU A 56 43.32 -14.56 -5.10
N LEU A 57 44.02 -14.65 -3.96
CA LEU A 57 43.62 -13.97 -2.73
C LEU A 57 43.85 -12.45 -2.81
N ASP A 58 45.00 -12.00 -3.32
CA ASP A 58 45.30 -10.57 -3.55
C ASP A 58 44.27 -9.96 -4.54
N ASP A 59 44.00 -10.63 -5.67
CA ASP A 59 43.01 -10.21 -6.67
C ASP A 59 41.58 -10.13 -6.06
N ARG A 60 41.19 -11.12 -5.24
CA ARG A 60 39.89 -11.13 -4.53
C ARG A 60 39.80 -10.08 -3.41
N VAL A 61 40.91 -9.76 -2.73
CA VAL A 61 40.98 -8.65 -1.76
C VAL A 61 40.82 -7.31 -2.48
N ASN A 62 41.43 -7.15 -3.65
CA ASN A 62 41.25 -5.95 -4.48
C ASN A 62 39.80 -5.80 -4.96
N GLU A 63 39.16 -6.88 -5.42
CA GLU A 63 37.74 -6.89 -5.81
C GLU A 63 36.83 -6.47 -4.65
N MET A 64 36.99 -7.09 -3.47
CA MET A 64 36.23 -6.75 -2.25
C MET A 64 36.49 -5.30 -1.81
N THR A 65 37.70 -4.77 -2.04
CA THR A 65 38.03 -3.37 -1.74
C THR A 65 37.35 -2.40 -2.71
N SER A 66 37.21 -2.76 -4.00
CA SER A 66 36.41 -1.98 -4.97
C SER A 66 34.93 -1.98 -4.59
N LYS A 67 34.36 -3.17 -4.35
CA LYS A 67 32.96 -3.33 -3.94
C LYS A 67 32.66 -2.54 -2.64
N LEU A 68 33.59 -2.50 -1.69
CA LEU A 68 33.48 -1.66 -0.47
C LEU A 68 33.52 -0.16 -0.78
N ALA A 69 34.43 0.30 -1.65
CA ALA A 69 34.52 1.73 -2.03
C ALA A 69 33.29 2.21 -2.82
N GLU A 70 32.71 1.33 -3.64
CA GLU A 70 31.46 1.57 -4.36
C GLU A 70 30.27 1.69 -3.40
N GLU A 71 30.15 0.79 -2.40
CA GLU A 71 29.14 0.91 -1.34
C GLU A 71 29.33 2.17 -0.48
N GLU A 72 30.56 2.60 -0.20
CA GLU A 72 30.80 3.87 0.47
C GLU A 72 30.29 5.07 -0.34
N GLU A 73 30.49 5.11 -1.67
CA GLU A 73 29.93 6.18 -2.50
C GLU A 73 28.41 6.06 -2.67
N LYS A 74 27.83 4.85 -2.75
CA LYS A 74 26.38 4.66 -2.68
C LYS A 74 25.83 5.23 -1.37
N ALA A 75 26.44 4.92 -0.23
CA ALA A 75 26.07 5.46 1.09
C ALA A 75 26.19 7.00 1.17
N LYS A 76 27.28 7.58 0.67
CA LYS A 76 27.44 9.05 0.58
C LYS A 76 26.37 9.68 -0.31
N ASN A 77 26.01 9.04 -1.43
CA ASN A 77 24.99 9.55 -2.35
C ASN A 77 23.56 9.40 -1.82
N LEU A 78 23.27 8.33 -1.07
CA LEU A 78 22.04 8.20 -0.29
C LEU A 78 21.94 9.28 0.81
N SER A 79 23.05 9.57 1.51
CA SER A 79 23.11 10.68 2.48
C SER A 79 22.87 12.06 1.84
N LYS A 80 23.38 12.28 0.61
CA LYS A 80 23.09 13.50 -0.18
C LYS A 80 21.61 13.56 -0.59
N ARG A 81 20.99 12.45 -1.02
CA ARG A 81 19.55 12.37 -1.31
C ARG A 81 18.72 12.70 -0.06
N LEU A 82 19.01 12.05 1.07
CA LEU A 82 18.29 12.26 2.33
C LEU A 82 18.29 13.73 2.75
N LYS A 83 19.45 14.40 2.73
CA LYS A 83 19.55 15.85 3.05
C LYS A 83 18.79 16.74 2.07
N LYS A 84 18.72 16.37 0.79
CA LYS A 84 17.90 17.10 -0.20
C LYS A 84 16.41 16.90 0.05
N GLU A 85 16.01 15.69 0.44
CA GLU A 85 14.64 15.30 0.73
C GLU A 85 14.12 15.92 2.04
N GLU A 86 14.95 15.98 3.09
CA GLU A 86 14.68 16.75 4.32
C GLU A 86 14.45 18.24 4.00
N LYS A 87 15.24 18.82 3.10
CA LYS A 87 15.09 20.23 2.70
C LYS A 87 13.78 20.47 1.93
N THR A 88 13.45 19.62 0.95
CA THR A 88 12.16 19.71 0.25
C THR A 88 10.97 19.46 1.18
N ARG A 89 11.13 18.59 2.18
CA ARG A 89 10.11 18.34 3.22
C ARG A 89 9.90 19.56 4.12
N GLN A 90 10.96 20.27 4.52
CA GLN A 90 10.83 21.55 5.26
C GLN A 90 10.19 22.65 4.42
N GLU A 91 10.44 22.67 3.10
CA GLU A 91 9.82 23.63 2.18
C GLU A 91 8.34 23.33 1.97
N LEU A 92 7.97 22.05 1.82
CA LEU A 92 6.58 21.59 1.79
C LEU A 92 5.85 21.84 3.12
N GLU A 93 6.50 21.65 4.27
CA GLU A 93 5.86 21.93 5.57
C GLU A 93 5.59 23.43 5.75
N LYS A 94 6.48 24.30 5.28
CA LYS A 94 6.25 25.76 5.23
C LYS A 94 5.14 26.14 4.25
N ALA A 95 5.02 25.46 3.11
CA ALA A 95 3.92 25.66 2.17
C ALA A 95 2.58 25.21 2.79
N LYS A 96 2.54 24.04 3.44
CA LYS A 96 1.34 23.55 4.14
C LYS A 96 0.87 24.53 5.21
N ARG A 97 1.78 25.03 6.07
CA ARG A 97 1.42 26.01 7.10
C ARG A 97 0.91 27.36 6.56
N LYS A 98 1.15 27.68 5.29
CA LYS A 98 0.49 28.82 4.62
C LYS A 98 -0.91 28.45 4.16
N LEU A 99 -1.05 27.33 3.44
CA LEU A 99 -2.35 26.84 2.95
C LEU A 99 -3.32 26.55 4.11
N ASP A 100 -2.84 26.01 5.23
CA ASP A 100 -3.62 25.81 6.46
C ASP A 100 -4.15 27.16 7.00
N GLY A 101 -3.35 28.23 6.93
CA GLY A 101 -3.74 29.59 7.35
C GLY A 101 -4.69 30.28 6.38
N GLU A 102 -4.40 30.20 5.07
CA GLU A 102 -5.29 30.68 4.00
C GLU A 102 -6.65 29.95 4.08
N THR A 103 -6.68 28.67 4.45
CA THR A 103 -7.91 27.91 4.69
C THR A 103 -8.69 28.43 5.91
N THR A 104 -8.02 28.76 7.01
CA THR A 104 -8.71 29.39 8.16
C THR A 104 -9.26 30.78 7.81
N ASP A 105 -8.52 31.61 7.07
CA ASP A 105 -8.99 32.92 6.63
C ASP A 105 -10.26 32.81 5.75
N PHE A 106 -10.32 31.80 4.87
CA PHE A 106 -11.53 31.51 4.09
C PHE A 106 -12.67 30.92 4.93
N GLN A 107 -12.40 30.11 5.95
CA GLN A 107 -13.46 29.61 6.86
C GLN A 107 -14.05 30.72 7.72
N ASP A 108 -13.26 31.69 8.15
CA ASP A 108 -13.74 32.88 8.87
C ASP A 108 -14.60 33.76 7.94
N GLN A 109 -14.18 33.99 6.68
CA GLN A 109 -15.02 34.67 5.68
C GLN A 109 -16.34 33.95 5.40
N ILE A 110 -16.33 32.61 5.29
CA ILE A 110 -17.56 31.83 5.11
C ILE A 110 -18.49 31.97 6.33
N SER A 111 -17.93 31.99 7.54
CA SER A 111 -18.69 32.16 8.78
C SER A 111 -19.30 33.58 8.90
N GLU A 112 -18.56 34.61 8.47
CA GLU A 112 -19.06 35.99 8.42
C GLU A 112 -20.17 36.15 7.38
N LEU A 113 -20.01 35.58 6.18
CA LEU A 113 -21.05 35.57 5.13
C LEU A 113 -22.30 34.77 5.53
N GLN A 114 -22.15 33.66 6.25
CA GLN A 114 -23.28 32.92 6.84
C GLN A 114 -24.02 33.78 7.86
N THR A 115 -23.30 34.50 8.73
CA THR A 115 -23.89 35.41 9.72
C THR A 115 -24.67 36.54 9.05
N GLN A 116 -24.13 37.14 7.99
CA GLN A 116 -24.83 38.16 7.19
C GLN A 116 -26.08 37.60 6.49
N LEU A 117 -26.05 36.35 6.01
CA LEU A 117 -27.22 35.67 5.45
C LEU A 117 -28.31 35.41 6.50
N GLU A 118 -27.95 35.00 7.71
CA GLU A 118 -28.87 34.83 8.83
C GLU A 118 -29.50 36.18 9.24
N GLU A 119 -28.72 37.25 9.28
CA GLU A 119 -29.22 38.60 9.57
C GLU A 119 -30.18 39.11 8.49
N GLN A 120 -29.86 38.92 7.20
CA GLN A 120 -30.76 39.30 6.10
C GLN A 120 -32.07 38.50 6.11
N LYS A 121 -32.04 37.18 6.38
CA LYS A 121 -33.26 36.39 6.60
C LYS A 121 -34.08 36.95 7.78
N GLY A 122 -33.42 37.32 8.88
CA GLY A 122 -34.05 37.93 10.04
C GLY A 122 -34.66 39.32 9.79
N GLN A 123 -34.16 40.06 8.80
CA GLN A 123 -34.80 41.30 8.31
C GLN A 123 -35.98 41.01 7.38
N LEU A 124 -35.90 39.94 6.57
CA LEU A 124 -36.96 39.51 5.65
C LEU A 124 -38.20 39.04 6.40
N VAL A 125 -38.06 38.20 7.43
CA VAL A 125 -39.17 37.77 8.30
C VAL A 125 -39.86 38.98 8.96
N LYS A 126 -39.09 39.95 9.47
CA LYS A 126 -39.65 41.19 10.03
C LYS A 126 -40.42 42.02 9.00
N LYS A 127 -40.01 41.99 7.72
CA LYS A 127 -40.75 42.63 6.63
C LYS A 127 -42.06 41.90 6.31
N GLU A 128 -42.06 40.58 6.40
CA GLU A 128 -43.27 39.75 6.24
C GLU A 128 -44.26 39.98 7.41
N ASP A 129 -43.77 40.07 8.65
CA ASP A 129 -44.57 40.43 9.84
C ASP A 129 -45.17 41.85 9.72
N GLU A 130 -44.37 42.85 9.33
CA GLU A 130 -44.84 44.22 9.05
C GLU A 130 -45.91 44.24 7.95
N GLN A 131 -45.75 43.43 6.90
CA GLN A 131 -46.69 43.34 5.80
C GLN A 131 -48.00 42.67 6.22
N GLN A 132 -47.97 41.58 7.00
CA GLN A 132 -49.18 40.96 7.54
C GLN A 132 -49.94 41.92 8.47
N LEU A 133 -49.24 42.66 9.33
CA LEU A 133 -49.85 43.64 10.23
C LEU A 133 -50.57 44.77 9.47
N MET A 134 -49.97 45.23 8.35
CA MET A 134 -50.61 46.21 7.45
C MET A 134 -51.79 45.60 6.68
N GLN A 135 -51.74 44.32 6.33
CA GLN A 135 -52.79 43.62 5.60
C GLN A 135 -54.03 43.39 6.47
N THR A 136 -53.88 42.88 7.70
CA THR A 136 -54.99 42.75 8.67
C THR A 136 -55.61 44.10 9.02
N ARG A 137 -54.79 45.15 9.15
CA ARG A 137 -55.29 46.52 9.38
C ARG A 137 -56.12 47.04 8.20
N GLY A 138 -55.74 46.70 6.97
CA GLY A 138 -56.53 47.01 5.78
C GLY A 138 -57.88 46.29 5.75
N GLU A 139 -57.93 45.04 6.22
CA GLU A 139 -59.15 44.26 6.36
C GLU A 139 -60.10 44.86 7.42
N ASP A 140 -59.58 45.32 8.56
CA ASP A 140 -60.34 46.06 9.58
C ASP A 140 -60.90 47.39 9.04
N GLU A 141 -60.10 48.17 8.32
CA GLU A 141 -60.55 49.44 7.72
C GLU A 141 -61.62 49.23 6.62
N VAL A 142 -61.53 48.15 5.84
CA VAL A 142 -62.58 47.72 4.89
C VAL A 142 -63.84 47.25 5.63
N SER A 143 -63.70 46.52 6.73
CA SER A 143 -64.82 46.07 7.58
C SER A 143 -65.58 47.26 8.17
N GLN A 144 -64.88 48.25 8.74
CA GLN A 144 -65.48 49.49 9.23
C GLN A 144 -66.18 50.28 8.11
N LYS A 145 -65.56 50.39 6.93
CA LYS A 145 -66.14 51.07 5.77
C LYS A 145 -67.43 50.41 5.28
N ASN A 146 -67.51 49.07 5.29
CA ASN A 146 -68.70 48.33 4.93
C ASN A 146 -69.84 48.52 5.95
N ASN A 147 -69.52 48.54 7.25
CA ASN A 147 -70.50 48.84 8.31
C ASN A 147 -71.02 50.28 8.22
N ALA A 148 -70.17 51.26 7.92
CA ALA A 148 -70.60 52.65 7.66
C ALA A 148 -71.53 52.74 6.43
N LEU A 149 -71.23 52.01 5.35
CA LEU A 149 -72.08 51.91 4.16
C LEU A 149 -73.45 51.27 4.44
N LYS A 150 -73.55 50.35 5.39
CA LYS A 150 -74.82 49.77 5.85
C LYS A 150 -75.66 50.82 6.58
N ASN A 151 -75.07 51.55 7.54
CA ASN A 151 -75.76 52.60 8.28
C ASN A 151 -76.23 53.75 7.36
N VAL A 152 -75.46 54.10 6.32
CA VAL A 152 -75.88 55.09 5.30
C VAL A 152 -77.12 54.62 4.54
N ARG A 153 -77.21 53.34 4.14
CA ARG A 153 -78.39 52.79 3.47
C ARG A 153 -79.62 52.77 4.38
N GLU A 154 -79.45 52.46 5.66
CA GLU A 154 -80.53 52.47 6.65
C GLU A 154 -81.08 53.89 6.88
N MET A 155 -80.20 54.91 6.93
CA MET A 155 -80.66 56.31 6.96
C MET A 155 -81.24 56.82 5.63
N GLN A 156 -80.82 56.26 4.48
CA GLN A 156 -81.46 56.56 3.20
C GLN A 156 -82.88 55.96 3.10
N ALA A 157 -83.12 54.78 3.66
CA ALA A 157 -84.46 54.18 3.71
C ALA A 157 -85.42 55.02 4.56
N SER A 158 -85.01 55.41 5.77
CA SER A 158 -85.84 56.23 6.68
C SER A 158 -86.07 57.66 6.16
N LEU A 159 -85.17 58.19 5.33
CA LEU A 159 -85.41 59.43 4.58
C LEU A 159 -86.51 59.27 3.52
N SER A 160 -86.68 58.09 2.92
CA SER A 160 -87.69 57.82 1.89
C SER A 160 -89.11 57.74 2.48
N GLU A 161 -89.28 57.07 3.63
CA GLU A 161 -90.56 57.05 4.36
C GLU A 161 -91.02 58.48 4.71
N LEU A 162 -90.08 59.34 5.13
CA LEU A 162 -90.32 60.75 5.44
C LEU A 162 -90.69 61.63 4.23
N GLN A 163 -90.53 61.15 3.00
CA GLN A 163 -91.00 61.83 1.79
C GLN A 163 -92.43 61.40 1.42
N GLU A 164 -92.74 60.11 1.51
CA GLU A 164 -94.08 59.55 1.26
C GLU A 164 -95.12 60.09 2.26
N ASP A 165 -94.71 60.24 3.52
CA ASP A 165 -95.50 60.85 4.60
C ASP A 165 -95.74 62.37 4.41
N LEU A 166 -95.12 63.01 3.41
CA LEU A 166 -95.26 64.44 3.10
C LEU A 166 -96.10 64.66 1.82
N GLU A 167 -96.09 63.72 0.88
CA GLU A 167 -96.95 63.75 -0.32
C GLU A 167 -98.40 63.36 0.02
N THR A 168 -98.59 62.33 0.85
CA THR A 168 -99.93 61.92 1.35
C THR A 168 -100.70 63.02 2.08
N LYS A 169 -100.01 63.96 2.74
CA LYS A 169 -100.64 65.13 3.40
C LYS A 169 -101.07 66.21 2.39
N ARG A 170 -100.40 66.32 1.23
CA ARG A 170 -100.78 67.27 0.16
C ARG A 170 -102.02 66.85 -0.62
N GLU A 171 -102.23 65.55 -0.80
CA GLU A 171 -103.43 65.05 -1.48
C GLU A 171 -104.71 65.33 -0.69
N GLN A 172 -104.64 65.33 0.65
CA GLN A 172 -105.79 65.61 1.52
C GLN A 172 -106.29 67.06 1.37
N GLU A 173 -105.39 68.06 1.40
CA GLU A 173 -105.76 69.48 1.22
C GLU A 173 -106.46 69.77 -0.12
N VAL A 174 -106.11 69.03 -1.18
CA VAL A 174 -106.72 69.15 -2.52
C VAL A 174 -108.16 68.64 -2.57
N THR A 175 -108.60 67.82 -1.62
CA THR A 175 -109.98 67.29 -1.57
C THR A 175 -110.97 68.26 -0.92
N GLU A 176 -110.59 68.97 0.15
CA GLU A 176 -111.48 69.93 0.81
C GLU A 176 -111.82 71.12 -0.09
N LEU A 177 -110.84 71.63 -0.85
CA LEU A 177 -111.02 72.80 -1.72
C LEU A 177 -112.01 72.59 -2.89
N LYS A 178 -112.30 71.35 -3.27
CA LYS A 178 -113.31 71.06 -4.32
C LYS A 178 -114.74 71.17 -3.80
N LYS A 179 -114.97 70.79 -2.56
CA LYS A 179 -116.31 70.72 -1.93
C LYS A 179 -116.97 72.10 -1.81
N ASN A 180 -116.17 73.15 -1.57
CA ASN A 180 -116.66 74.51 -1.36
C ASN A 180 -117.09 75.23 -2.66
N ILE A 181 -116.87 74.63 -3.85
CA ILE A 181 -117.23 75.23 -5.15
C ILE A 181 -118.63 74.79 -5.60
N GLU A 182 -119.10 73.62 -5.16
CA GLU A 182 -120.40 73.07 -5.56
C GLU A 182 -121.58 73.76 -4.84
N GLU A 183 -121.33 74.41 -3.70
CA GLU A 183 -122.37 74.99 -2.85
C GLU A 183 -122.89 76.36 -3.35
N GLU A 184 -122.03 77.19 -3.95
CA GLU A 184 -122.40 78.50 -4.54
C GLU A 184 -123.27 78.38 -5.79
N THR A 185 -123.07 77.35 -6.61
CA THR A 185 -123.77 77.16 -7.89
C THR A 185 -125.29 77.04 -7.69
N LYS A 186 -125.72 76.48 -6.55
CA LYS A 186 -127.11 76.24 -6.17
C LYS A 186 -127.92 77.51 -5.88
N ASN A 187 -127.26 78.65 -5.69
CA ASN A 187 -127.89 79.90 -5.28
C ASN A 187 -128.54 80.69 -6.44
N HIS A 188 -128.19 80.36 -7.69
CA HIS A 188 -128.60 81.13 -8.88
C HIS A 188 -129.91 80.69 -9.55
N GLU A 189 -130.38 79.44 -9.34
CA GLU A 189 -131.62 78.95 -9.95
C GLU A 189 -132.89 79.62 -9.38
N GLY A 190 -132.82 80.15 -8.15
CA GLY A 190 -134.00 80.66 -7.43
C GLY A 190 -134.63 81.94 -8.01
N GLN A 191 -133.88 82.77 -8.74
CA GLN A 191 -134.34 84.12 -9.13
C GLN A 191 -135.23 84.15 -10.38
N ILE A 192 -135.21 83.12 -11.23
CA ILE A 192 -135.97 83.10 -12.50
C ILE A 192 -137.41 82.60 -12.28
N GLN A 193 -137.66 81.82 -11.22
CA GLN A 193 -138.95 81.19 -10.99
C GLN A 193 -140.06 82.17 -10.55
N GLU A 194 -139.74 83.43 -10.21
CA GLU A 194 -140.72 84.40 -9.70
C GLU A 194 -141.52 85.14 -10.79
N MET A 195 -141.07 85.11 -12.06
CA MET A 195 -141.81 85.68 -13.19
C MET A 195 -143.14 84.96 -13.51
N ARG A 196 -143.37 83.78 -12.91
CA ARG A 196 -144.68 83.26 -12.48
C ARG A 196 -145.88 83.60 -13.37
N GLN A 197 -146.75 84.45 -12.82
CA GLN A 197 -148.21 84.33 -12.99
C GLN A 197 -148.85 85.59 -13.59
N ARG A 198 -148.17 86.25 -14.54
CA ARG A 198 -148.51 87.56 -15.15
C ARG A 198 -150.02 87.90 -15.26
N HIS A 199 -150.68 87.75 -16.40
CA HIS A 199 -150.19 87.62 -17.77
C HIS A 199 -151.17 86.65 -18.46
N GLY A 200 -150.98 85.35 -18.19
CA GLY A 200 -152.04 84.36 -18.01
C GLY A 200 -153.21 84.41 -18.99
N THR A 201 -154.44 84.34 -18.47
CA THR A 201 -155.72 84.60 -19.19
C THR A 201 -155.72 84.13 -20.65
N ILE A 202 -155.67 82.82 -20.92
CA ILE A 202 -156.81 81.88 -20.82
C ILE A 202 -158.05 82.35 -21.63
N LEU A 203 -157.87 83.29 -22.56
CA LEU A 203 -158.96 83.91 -23.34
C LEU A 203 -158.67 83.95 -24.86
N GLU A 204 -157.42 84.11 -25.28
CA GLU A 204 -157.04 83.93 -26.70
C GLU A 204 -156.70 82.47 -27.05
N GLU A 205 -156.56 81.61 -26.03
CA GLU A 205 -156.45 80.13 -26.12
C GLU A 205 -157.68 79.43 -26.75
N LEU A 206 -158.70 80.15 -27.19
CA LEU A 206 -159.81 79.60 -28.00
C LEU A 206 -160.02 80.33 -29.33
N THR A 207 -159.24 81.37 -29.64
CA THR A 207 -159.40 82.16 -30.87
C THR A 207 -158.14 82.15 -31.74
N GLU A 208 -156.93 82.39 -31.18
CA GLU A 208 -155.69 82.33 -31.99
C GLU A 208 -155.19 80.89 -32.19
N GLN A 209 -155.71 79.87 -31.49
CA GLN A 209 -155.34 78.46 -31.73
C GLN A 209 -155.54 78.00 -33.19
N LEU A 210 -156.45 78.65 -33.95
CA LEU A 210 -156.67 78.39 -35.37
C LEU A 210 -155.74 79.18 -36.33
N GLU A 211 -155.08 80.24 -35.85
CA GLU A 211 -154.03 80.99 -36.56
C GLU A 211 -152.63 80.45 -36.22
N GLN A 212 -152.40 80.06 -34.96
CA GLN A 212 -151.15 79.52 -34.44
C GLN A 212 -150.73 78.24 -35.19
N ALA A 213 -151.69 77.38 -35.55
CA ALA A 213 -151.49 76.22 -36.42
C ALA A 213 -150.92 76.59 -37.81
N LYS A 214 -151.32 77.73 -38.39
CA LYS A 214 -150.82 78.21 -39.70
C LYS A 214 -149.37 78.70 -39.60
N ARG A 215 -149.01 79.38 -38.50
CA ARG A 215 -147.62 79.84 -38.26
C ARG A 215 -146.66 78.67 -37.96
N PHE A 216 -147.10 77.65 -37.22
CA PHE A 216 -146.30 76.44 -37.00
C PHE A 216 -145.92 75.74 -38.31
N LYS A 217 -146.87 75.64 -39.25
CA LYS A 217 -146.60 75.05 -40.58
C LYS A 217 -145.51 75.82 -41.35
N ALA A 218 -145.60 77.14 -41.42
CA ALA A 218 -144.63 77.97 -42.14
C ALA A 218 -143.19 77.87 -41.57
N ASN A 219 -143.04 77.68 -40.25
CA ASN A 219 -141.73 77.41 -39.65
C ASN A 219 -141.21 76.00 -39.99
N LEU A 220 -142.08 74.97 -40.01
CA LEU A 220 -141.72 73.59 -40.39
C LEU A 220 -141.28 73.48 -41.86
N GLU A 221 -141.94 74.20 -42.78
CA GLU A 221 -141.52 74.29 -44.18
C GLU A 221 -140.07 74.84 -44.30
N LYS A 222 -139.68 75.77 -43.43
CA LYS A 222 -138.35 76.39 -43.44
C LYS A 222 -137.25 75.52 -42.81
N THR A 223 -137.54 74.79 -41.72
CA THR A 223 -136.57 73.83 -41.16
C THR A 223 -136.33 72.65 -42.10
N LYS A 224 -137.38 72.15 -42.79
CA LYS A 224 -137.25 71.09 -43.81
C LYS A 224 -136.23 71.46 -44.89
N GLN A 225 -136.28 72.68 -45.41
CA GLN A 225 -135.37 73.10 -46.50
C GLN A 225 -133.90 73.16 -46.06
N SER A 226 -133.61 73.37 -44.77
CA SER A 226 -132.24 73.30 -44.22
C SER A 226 -131.70 71.85 -44.09
N GLN A 227 -132.59 70.88 -43.85
CA GLN A 227 -132.22 69.45 -43.80
C GLN A 227 -131.90 68.91 -45.21
N GLU A 228 -132.60 69.41 -46.24
CA GLU A 228 -132.31 69.09 -47.65
C GLU A 228 -130.93 69.61 -48.12
N THR A 229 -130.42 70.69 -47.54
CA THR A 229 -129.03 71.12 -47.74
C THR A 229 -128.03 70.24 -46.99
N ALA A 230 -128.27 69.96 -45.69
CA ALA A 230 -127.35 69.14 -44.88
C ALA A 230 -127.10 67.74 -45.50
N ASN A 231 -128.14 67.12 -46.07
CA ASN A 231 -128.01 65.84 -46.77
C ASN A 231 -127.13 65.88 -48.04
N LYS A 232 -126.95 67.05 -48.67
CA LYS A 232 -125.99 67.19 -49.80
C LYS A 232 -124.56 67.31 -49.31
N ASP A 233 -124.34 67.99 -48.19
CA ASP A 233 -123.01 68.19 -47.61
C ASP A 233 -122.47 66.86 -47.04
N LEU A 234 -123.31 66.08 -46.34
CA LEU A 234 -123.00 64.70 -45.93
C LEU A 234 -122.62 63.79 -47.10
N LEU A 235 -123.25 63.96 -48.27
CA LEU A 235 -122.95 63.19 -49.49
C LEU A 235 -121.60 63.61 -50.12
N GLY A 236 -121.12 64.83 -49.85
CA GLY A 236 -119.75 65.25 -50.10
C GLY A 236 -118.76 64.63 -49.11
N GLU A 237 -119.11 64.62 -47.82
CA GLU A 237 -118.28 64.07 -46.74
C GLU A 237 -118.02 62.57 -46.91
N VAL A 238 -119.02 61.78 -47.33
CA VAL A 238 -118.87 60.36 -47.68
C VAL A 238 -117.82 60.13 -48.78
N LYS A 239 -117.73 61.02 -49.78
CA LYS A 239 -116.70 60.93 -50.83
C LYS A 239 -115.31 61.27 -50.30
N LEU A 240 -115.21 62.26 -49.41
CA LEU A 240 -113.97 62.59 -48.72
C LEU A 240 -113.47 61.42 -47.86
N LEU A 241 -114.38 60.74 -47.16
CA LEU A 241 -114.08 59.54 -46.38
C LEU A 241 -113.62 58.36 -47.26
N GLN A 242 -114.19 58.17 -48.45
CA GLN A 242 -113.69 57.18 -49.42
C GLN A 242 -112.27 57.50 -49.89
N GLN A 243 -111.96 58.78 -50.16
CA GLN A 243 -110.59 59.19 -50.50
C GLN A 243 -109.62 58.95 -49.33
N ASN A 244 -109.98 59.37 -48.11
CA ASN A 244 -109.20 59.13 -46.89
C ASN A 244 -108.97 57.64 -46.61
N LYS A 245 -109.94 56.77 -46.92
CA LYS A 245 -109.76 55.30 -46.84
C LYS A 245 -108.66 54.82 -47.77
N THR A 246 -108.64 55.25 -49.04
CA THR A 246 -107.60 54.81 -49.99
C THR A 246 -106.20 55.31 -49.61
N GLU A 247 -106.09 56.53 -49.08
CA GLU A 247 -104.84 57.00 -48.48
C GLU A 247 -104.42 56.18 -47.26
N SER A 248 -105.36 55.83 -46.38
CA SER A 248 -105.09 54.99 -45.20
C SER A 248 -104.60 53.60 -45.59
N GLU A 249 -105.22 52.96 -46.59
CA GLU A 249 -104.76 51.68 -47.13
C GLU A 249 -103.36 51.75 -47.76
N HIS A 250 -103.02 52.87 -48.42
CA HIS A 250 -101.68 53.09 -48.96
C HIS A 250 -100.64 53.32 -47.84
N LYS A 251 -100.98 54.11 -46.81
CA LYS A 251 -100.15 54.32 -45.60
C LYS A 251 -99.95 52.99 -44.84
N ARG A 252 -101.00 52.17 -44.70
CA ARG A 252 -100.95 50.83 -44.10
C ARG A 252 -99.97 49.93 -44.85
N LYS A 253 -100.08 49.83 -46.18
CA LYS A 253 -99.16 49.04 -47.03
C LYS A 253 -97.70 49.51 -46.92
N LYS A 254 -97.46 50.81 -46.75
CA LYS A 254 -96.11 51.35 -46.54
C LYS A 254 -95.51 50.92 -45.19
N VAL A 255 -96.29 50.98 -44.10
CA VAL A 255 -95.85 50.50 -42.77
C VAL A 255 -95.68 48.99 -42.76
N GLU A 256 -96.56 48.24 -43.43
CA GLU A 256 -96.50 46.79 -43.60
C GLU A 256 -95.22 46.34 -44.33
N ALA A 257 -94.78 47.08 -45.35
CA ALA A 257 -93.49 46.86 -46.00
C ALA A 257 -92.29 47.23 -45.11
N GLN A 258 -92.36 48.31 -44.35
CA GLN A 258 -91.31 48.68 -43.38
C GLN A 258 -91.16 47.64 -42.26
N LEU A 259 -92.27 47.05 -41.80
CA LEU A 259 -92.26 45.94 -40.84
C LEU A 259 -91.52 44.72 -41.40
N GLN A 260 -91.77 44.36 -42.66
CA GLN A 260 -91.05 43.27 -43.33
C GLN A 260 -89.55 43.55 -43.46
N GLU A 261 -89.15 44.79 -43.76
CA GLU A 261 -87.74 45.19 -43.79
C GLU A 261 -87.08 45.07 -42.41
N PHE A 262 -87.75 45.49 -41.33
CA PHE A 262 -87.25 45.32 -39.97
C PHE A 262 -87.16 43.84 -39.54
N MET A 263 -88.14 43.01 -39.87
CA MET A 263 -88.07 41.56 -39.62
C MET A 263 -86.90 40.91 -40.37
N ALA A 264 -86.68 41.28 -41.63
CA ALA A 264 -85.52 40.79 -42.40
C ALA A 264 -84.20 41.14 -41.70
N ARG A 265 -84.01 42.42 -41.34
CA ARG A 265 -82.82 42.90 -40.59
C ARG A 265 -82.62 42.19 -39.25
N VAL A 266 -83.71 41.85 -38.52
CA VAL A 266 -83.62 41.06 -37.29
C VAL A 266 -83.10 39.65 -37.59
N THR A 267 -83.67 38.95 -38.57
CA THR A 267 -83.20 37.59 -38.92
C THR A 267 -81.78 37.56 -39.50
N GLU A 268 -81.31 38.63 -40.13
CA GLU A 268 -79.91 38.81 -40.54
C GLU A 268 -79.00 39.04 -39.33
N GLY A 269 -79.43 39.87 -38.37
CA GLY A 269 -78.72 40.07 -37.11
C GLY A 269 -78.61 38.81 -36.25
N GLU A 270 -79.66 37.98 -36.22
CA GLU A 270 -79.66 36.68 -35.53
C GLU A 270 -78.73 35.66 -36.20
N LYS A 271 -78.69 35.61 -37.54
CA LYS A 271 -77.69 34.80 -38.28
C LYS A 271 -76.27 35.26 -37.99
N ALA A 272 -76.00 36.56 -38.08
CA ALA A 272 -74.68 37.12 -37.76
C ALA A 272 -74.26 36.85 -36.30
N LYS A 273 -75.21 36.91 -35.35
CA LYS A 273 -75.00 36.53 -33.95
C LYS A 273 -74.65 35.04 -33.81
N GLY A 274 -75.33 34.15 -34.55
CA GLY A 274 -75.03 32.72 -34.62
C GLY A 274 -73.63 32.44 -35.19
N GLU A 275 -73.29 33.03 -36.33
CA GLU A 275 -71.98 32.91 -36.97
C GLU A 275 -70.84 33.42 -36.06
N LEU A 276 -71.05 34.52 -35.34
CA LEU A 276 -70.09 35.04 -34.36
C LEU A 276 -69.96 34.13 -33.13
N ALA A 277 -71.06 33.55 -32.64
CA ALA A 277 -71.03 32.59 -31.53
C ALA A 277 -70.29 31.30 -31.91
N GLU A 278 -70.56 30.73 -33.08
CA GLU A 278 -69.81 29.60 -33.63
C GLU A 278 -68.32 29.93 -33.80
N ARG A 279 -67.99 31.09 -34.37
CA ARG A 279 -66.60 31.52 -34.57
C ARG A 279 -65.86 31.69 -33.25
N THR A 280 -66.53 32.23 -32.23
CA THR A 280 -65.98 32.34 -30.86
C THR A 280 -65.76 30.95 -30.25
N HIS A 281 -66.71 30.01 -30.40
CA HIS A 281 -66.55 28.65 -29.89
C HIS A 281 -65.42 27.88 -30.60
N ARG A 282 -65.26 28.04 -31.91
CA ARG A 282 -64.13 27.47 -32.67
C ARG A 282 -62.79 28.04 -32.19
N LEU A 283 -62.68 29.35 -32.04
CA LEU A 283 -61.48 30.01 -31.50
C LEU A 283 -61.16 29.58 -30.06
N GLN A 284 -62.17 29.36 -29.21
CA GLN A 284 -61.97 28.80 -27.87
C GLN A 284 -61.41 27.38 -27.94
N SER A 285 -61.99 26.51 -28.79
CA SER A 285 -61.49 25.15 -28.99
C SER A 285 -60.05 25.13 -29.55
N GLU A 286 -59.73 26.02 -30.48
CA GLU A 286 -58.36 26.19 -30.99
C GLU A 286 -57.39 26.65 -29.88
N LEU A 287 -57.81 27.61 -29.03
CA LEU A 287 -57.04 28.07 -27.88
C LEU A 287 -56.81 26.96 -26.84
N ASP A 288 -57.84 26.19 -26.50
CA ASP A 288 -57.76 25.07 -25.54
C ASP A 288 -56.81 23.98 -26.07
N ASN A 289 -56.90 23.66 -27.37
CA ASN A 289 -56.01 22.71 -28.03
C ASN A 289 -54.54 23.21 -28.07
N VAL A 290 -54.31 24.48 -28.40
CA VAL A 290 -52.95 25.06 -28.41
C VAL A 290 -52.37 25.12 -26.99
N SER A 291 -53.17 25.43 -25.98
CA SER A 291 -52.76 25.44 -24.57
C SER A 291 -52.37 24.03 -24.09
N SER A 292 -53.16 23.02 -24.44
CA SER A 292 -52.85 21.61 -24.19
C SER A 292 -51.53 21.17 -24.84
N VAL A 293 -51.32 21.51 -26.12
CA VAL A 293 -50.06 21.21 -26.84
C VAL A 293 -48.86 21.97 -26.25
N LEU A 294 -49.05 23.20 -25.75
CA LEU A 294 -48.01 23.96 -25.06
C LEU A 294 -47.61 23.29 -23.74
N GLU A 295 -48.57 22.96 -22.86
CA GLU A 295 -48.30 22.21 -21.62
C GLU A 295 -47.57 20.90 -21.90
N ASP A 296 -48.01 20.17 -22.93
CA ASP A 296 -47.41 18.89 -23.30
C ASP A 296 -46.01 19.04 -23.91
N SER A 297 -45.68 20.21 -24.46
CA SER A 297 -44.34 20.59 -24.92
C SER A 297 -43.44 21.00 -23.75
N GLU A 298 -43.95 21.80 -22.80
CA GLU A 298 -43.24 22.20 -21.58
C GLU A 298 -42.91 20.99 -20.70
N ARG A 299 -43.85 20.06 -20.52
CA ARG A 299 -43.63 18.79 -19.81
C ARG A 299 -42.52 17.95 -20.46
N LYS A 300 -42.46 17.91 -21.81
CA LYS A 300 -41.37 17.26 -22.56
C LYS A 300 -40.04 17.99 -22.38
N GLY A 301 -40.03 19.33 -22.42
CA GLY A 301 -38.84 20.16 -22.18
C GLY A 301 -38.28 19.98 -20.77
N ILE A 302 -39.12 20.01 -19.74
CA ILE A 302 -38.74 19.76 -18.34
C ILE A 302 -38.18 18.34 -18.17
N LYS A 303 -38.75 17.34 -18.85
CA LYS A 303 -38.19 15.98 -18.86
C LYS A 303 -36.83 15.94 -19.53
N MET A 304 -36.69 16.48 -20.74
CA MET A 304 -35.43 16.50 -21.49
C MET A 304 -34.31 17.25 -20.74
N ALA A 305 -34.62 18.36 -20.07
CA ALA A 305 -33.66 19.07 -19.23
C ALA A 305 -33.15 18.19 -18.07
N LYS A 306 -34.05 17.46 -17.39
CA LYS A 306 -33.67 16.51 -16.33
C LYS A 306 -32.86 15.34 -16.88
N ASP A 307 -33.29 14.75 -18.00
CA ASP A 307 -32.59 13.66 -18.67
C ASP A 307 -31.17 14.09 -19.08
N VAL A 308 -30.99 15.33 -19.58
CA VAL A 308 -29.67 15.93 -19.88
C VAL A 308 -28.82 16.05 -18.62
N THR A 309 -29.30 16.69 -17.55
CA THR A 309 -28.51 16.81 -16.30
C THR A 309 -28.14 15.46 -15.67
N GLY A 310 -28.98 14.43 -15.86
CA GLY A 310 -28.67 13.07 -15.42
C GLY A 310 -27.58 12.40 -16.27
N LEU A 311 -27.59 12.64 -17.59
CA LEU A 311 -26.55 12.16 -18.50
C LEU A 311 -25.23 12.92 -18.33
N GLU A 312 -25.27 14.21 -18.01
CA GLU A 312 -24.08 15.02 -17.65
C GLU A 312 -23.43 14.50 -16.37
N GLY A 313 -24.22 14.19 -15.34
CA GLY A 313 -23.73 13.52 -14.12
C GLY A 313 -23.07 12.17 -14.41
N GLN A 314 -23.75 11.28 -15.16
CA GLN A 314 -23.19 9.98 -15.55
C GLN A 314 -21.93 10.11 -16.42
N LEU A 315 -21.84 11.14 -17.27
CA LEU A 315 -20.65 11.43 -18.06
C LEU A 315 -19.48 11.89 -17.16
N GLN A 316 -19.74 12.66 -16.10
CA GLN A 316 -18.70 13.04 -15.15
C GLN A 316 -18.27 11.84 -14.27
N ASP A 317 -19.21 11.06 -13.72
CA ASP A 317 -18.91 9.84 -12.96
C ASP A 317 -18.00 8.89 -13.75
N THR A 318 -18.31 8.69 -15.04
CA THR A 318 -17.51 7.81 -15.92
C THR A 318 -16.17 8.42 -16.34
N GLN A 319 -16.03 9.74 -16.41
CA GLN A 319 -14.74 10.41 -16.61
C GLN A 319 -13.85 10.33 -15.36
N GLU A 320 -14.41 10.45 -14.15
CA GLU A 320 -13.66 10.32 -12.90
C GLU A 320 -13.18 8.88 -12.69
N LEU A 321 -14.05 7.89 -12.95
CA LEU A 321 -13.66 6.47 -12.96
C LEU A 321 -12.55 6.18 -13.98
N LEU A 322 -12.63 6.73 -15.20
CA LEU A 322 -11.60 6.55 -16.24
C LEU A 322 -10.25 7.17 -15.83
N GLN A 323 -10.26 8.30 -15.12
CA GLN A 323 -9.04 8.93 -14.60
C GLN A 323 -8.42 8.09 -13.47
N GLU A 324 -9.23 7.56 -12.55
CA GLU A 324 -8.72 6.72 -11.46
C GLU A 324 -8.19 5.37 -11.97
N GLU A 325 -8.89 4.70 -12.90
CA GLU A 325 -8.40 3.51 -13.61
C GLU A 325 -7.06 3.80 -14.32
N THR A 326 -6.94 4.95 -14.99
CA THR A 326 -5.68 5.36 -15.64
C THR A 326 -4.56 5.57 -14.61
N ARG A 327 -4.87 6.17 -13.45
CA ARG A 327 -3.92 6.39 -12.36
C ARG A 327 -3.47 5.07 -11.73
N GLN A 328 -4.40 4.15 -11.47
CA GLN A 328 -4.11 2.82 -10.93
C GLN A 328 -3.29 1.98 -11.93
N LYS A 329 -3.65 2.00 -13.21
CA LYS A 329 -2.88 1.34 -14.28
C LYS A 329 -1.43 1.85 -14.38
N LEU A 330 -1.21 3.16 -14.27
CA LEU A 330 0.14 3.74 -14.26
C LEU A 330 0.93 3.32 -13.01
N ASN A 331 0.31 3.33 -11.83
CA ASN A 331 0.93 2.86 -10.59
C ASN A 331 1.31 1.37 -10.67
N LEU A 332 0.41 0.52 -11.17
CA LEU A 332 0.66 -0.92 -11.37
C LEU A 332 1.74 -1.17 -12.43
N SER A 333 1.76 -0.40 -13.53
CA SER A 333 2.81 -0.52 -14.55
C SER A 333 4.18 -0.11 -14.01
N GLY A 334 4.26 0.90 -13.15
CA GLY A 334 5.50 1.29 -12.46
C GLY A 334 5.94 0.22 -11.45
N ARG A 335 4.99 -0.32 -10.67
CA ARG A 335 5.23 -1.40 -9.70
C ARG A 335 5.73 -2.67 -10.38
N ASN A 336 5.14 -3.07 -11.49
CA ASN A 336 5.54 -4.26 -12.24
C ASN A 336 6.95 -4.08 -12.84
N ARG A 337 7.23 -2.93 -13.45
CA ARG A 337 8.58 -2.62 -13.96
C ARG A 337 9.64 -2.65 -12.85
N GLN A 338 9.34 -2.09 -11.67
CA GLN A 338 10.26 -2.16 -10.52
C GLN A 338 10.54 -3.61 -10.12
N LEU A 339 9.50 -4.47 -10.07
CA LEU A 339 9.66 -5.89 -9.75
C LEU A 339 10.40 -6.68 -10.86
N GLU A 340 10.28 -6.28 -12.12
CA GLU A 340 11.06 -6.83 -13.25
C GLU A 340 12.55 -6.44 -13.14
N GLU A 341 12.85 -5.18 -12.80
CA GLU A 341 14.21 -4.69 -12.56
C GLU A 341 14.84 -5.34 -11.31
N GLU A 342 14.10 -5.46 -10.20
CA GLU A 342 14.51 -6.18 -8.99
C GLU A 342 14.74 -7.69 -9.26
N LYS A 343 13.89 -8.33 -10.07
CA LYS A 343 14.06 -9.73 -10.49
C LYS A 343 15.32 -9.92 -11.35
N SER A 344 15.63 -9.01 -12.27
CA SER A 344 16.85 -9.11 -13.09
C SER A 344 18.10 -9.05 -12.22
N ALA A 345 18.16 -8.08 -11.29
CA ALA A 345 19.28 -7.94 -10.37
C ALA A 345 19.47 -9.16 -9.45
N LEU A 346 18.37 -9.78 -8.98
CA LEU A 346 18.44 -11.00 -8.17
C LEU A 346 18.88 -12.23 -8.99
N GLN A 347 18.53 -12.31 -10.28
CA GLN A 347 19.05 -13.36 -11.17
C GLN A 347 20.55 -13.18 -11.46
N GLU A 348 20.99 -11.95 -11.75
CA GLU A 348 22.41 -11.63 -11.95
C GLU A 348 23.23 -11.95 -10.69
N GLN A 349 22.73 -11.60 -9.49
CA GLN A 349 23.37 -11.98 -8.22
C GLN A 349 23.41 -13.50 -8.01
N GLN A 350 22.34 -14.24 -8.34
CA GLN A 350 22.34 -15.70 -8.25
C GLN A 350 23.40 -16.31 -9.18
N GLU A 351 23.53 -15.82 -10.41
CA GLU A 351 24.53 -16.31 -11.37
C GLU A 351 25.97 -16.01 -10.90
N GLU A 352 26.23 -14.82 -10.34
CA GLU A 352 27.51 -14.51 -9.67
C GLU A 352 27.80 -15.44 -8.48
N GLU A 353 26.83 -15.67 -7.58
CA GLU A 353 27.03 -16.54 -6.41
C GLU A 353 27.20 -18.01 -6.79
N GLU A 354 26.51 -18.49 -7.83
CA GLU A 354 26.72 -19.85 -8.35
C GLU A 354 28.09 -20.02 -9.02
N GLU A 355 28.58 -19.04 -9.78
CA GLU A 355 29.94 -19.10 -10.34
C GLU A 355 31.02 -18.99 -9.23
N ALA A 356 30.84 -18.09 -8.26
CA ALA A 356 31.71 -17.99 -7.09
C ALA A 356 31.77 -19.31 -6.31
N ARG A 357 30.62 -19.99 -6.14
CA ARG A 357 30.54 -21.33 -5.52
C ARG A 357 31.28 -22.38 -6.35
N ARG A 358 31.03 -22.46 -7.67
CA ARG A 358 31.74 -23.39 -8.58
C ARG A 358 33.25 -23.16 -8.57
N ASN A 359 33.71 -21.94 -8.35
CA ASN A 359 35.14 -21.61 -8.29
C ASN A 359 35.76 -21.93 -6.92
N LEU A 360 35.04 -21.75 -5.81
CA LEU A 360 35.43 -22.23 -4.48
C LEU A 360 35.50 -23.78 -4.42
N GLU A 361 34.58 -24.47 -5.08
CA GLU A 361 34.54 -25.93 -5.16
C GLU A 361 35.77 -26.49 -5.90
N LYS A 362 36.15 -25.89 -7.04
CA LYS A 362 37.41 -26.19 -7.74
C LYS A 362 38.64 -25.94 -6.85
N GLN A 363 38.64 -24.88 -6.05
CA GLN A 363 39.73 -24.58 -5.11
C GLN A 363 39.82 -25.63 -3.99
N MET A 364 38.70 -26.04 -3.38
CA MET A 364 38.70 -27.15 -2.42
C MET A 364 39.27 -28.44 -3.01
N LEU A 365 38.82 -28.83 -4.21
CA LEU A 365 39.30 -30.04 -4.88
C LEU A 365 40.81 -29.98 -5.17
N SER A 366 41.33 -28.80 -5.53
CA SER A 366 42.77 -28.59 -5.71
C SER A 366 43.55 -28.73 -4.39
N VAL A 367 43.09 -28.08 -3.31
CA VAL A 367 43.73 -28.18 -1.98
C VAL A 367 43.64 -29.60 -1.43
N GLN A 368 42.53 -30.31 -1.65
CA GLN A 368 42.34 -31.70 -1.25
C GLN A 368 43.29 -32.66 -2.01
N ALA A 369 43.58 -32.39 -3.28
CA ALA A 369 44.59 -33.11 -4.05
C ALA A 369 46.03 -32.79 -3.58
N GLN A 370 46.33 -31.52 -3.27
CA GLN A 370 47.61 -31.13 -2.68
C GLN A 370 47.82 -31.79 -1.29
N LEU A 371 46.76 -31.93 -0.49
CA LEU A 371 46.78 -32.59 0.81
C LEU A 371 47.05 -34.10 0.68
N SER A 372 46.41 -34.79 -0.26
CA SER A 372 46.65 -36.23 -0.47
C SER A 372 48.05 -36.50 -1.05
N GLU A 373 48.53 -35.67 -1.97
CA GLU A 373 49.91 -35.70 -2.47
C GLU A 373 50.93 -35.50 -1.34
N SER A 374 50.66 -34.57 -0.41
CA SER A 374 51.53 -34.28 0.73
C SER A 374 51.52 -35.40 1.78
N LYS A 375 50.36 -36.04 2.03
CA LYS A 375 50.27 -37.23 2.88
C LYS A 375 51.10 -38.39 2.33
N LYS A 376 50.99 -38.66 1.02
CA LYS A 376 51.76 -39.72 0.35
C LYS A 376 53.28 -39.51 0.47
N LYS A 377 53.76 -38.26 0.36
CA LYS A 377 55.18 -37.93 0.57
C LYS A 377 55.62 -38.12 2.02
N LEU A 378 54.78 -37.77 2.99
CA LEU A 378 55.05 -38.04 4.41
C LEU A 378 55.12 -39.55 4.70
N GLU A 379 54.27 -40.36 4.07
CA GLU A 379 54.31 -41.83 4.15
C GLU A 379 55.62 -42.39 3.54
N GLU A 380 56.06 -41.84 2.39
CA GLU A 380 57.32 -42.21 1.74
C GLU A 380 58.56 -41.81 2.56
N ASP A 381 58.59 -40.60 3.14
CA ASP A 381 59.68 -40.16 4.02
C ASP A 381 59.70 -40.89 5.37
N VAL A 382 58.54 -41.30 5.92
CA VAL A 382 58.50 -42.18 7.11
C VAL A 382 59.13 -43.53 6.80
N GLY A 383 58.80 -44.17 5.67
CA GLY A 383 59.45 -45.42 5.25
C GLY A 383 60.97 -45.25 5.01
N ALA A 384 61.41 -44.10 4.50
CA ALA A 384 62.84 -43.79 4.38
C ALA A 384 63.52 -43.62 5.75
N MET A 385 62.84 -43.01 6.73
CA MET A 385 63.34 -42.86 8.11
C MET A 385 63.43 -44.21 8.84
N GLU A 386 62.46 -45.11 8.65
CA GLU A 386 62.52 -46.48 9.18
C GLU A 386 63.72 -47.25 8.63
N GLY A 387 63.97 -47.19 7.31
CA GLY A 387 65.16 -47.77 6.69
C GLY A 387 66.48 -47.17 7.21
N LEU A 388 66.52 -45.86 7.46
CA LEU A 388 67.67 -45.22 8.09
C LEU A 388 67.87 -45.70 9.54
N GLU A 389 66.79 -45.90 10.32
CA GLU A 389 66.90 -46.50 11.65
C GLU A 389 67.47 -47.92 11.61
N GLU A 390 67.08 -48.76 10.65
CA GLU A 390 67.65 -50.10 10.51
C GLU A 390 69.16 -50.07 10.21
N THR A 391 69.60 -49.19 9.30
CA THR A 391 71.04 -49.04 9.03
C THR A 391 71.81 -48.53 10.26
N LYS A 392 71.23 -47.60 11.02
CA LYS A 392 71.77 -47.12 12.31
C LYS A 392 71.86 -48.25 13.35
N LYS A 393 70.83 -49.08 13.49
CA LYS A 393 70.81 -50.25 14.39
C LYS A 393 71.88 -51.28 14.00
N ARG A 394 72.13 -51.47 12.71
CA ARG A 394 73.21 -52.33 12.18
C ARG A 394 74.60 -51.76 12.51
N LEU A 395 74.85 -50.50 12.18
CA LEU A 395 76.14 -49.82 12.43
C LEU A 395 76.49 -49.75 13.93
N LEU A 396 75.51 -49.58 14.81
CA LEU A 396 75.73 -49.64 16.27
C LEU A 396 76.22 -51.01 16.73
N LYS A 397 75.68 -52.10 16.18
CA LYS A 397 76.13 -53.47 16.46
C LYS A 397 77.53 -53.74 15.91
N ASP A 398 77.83 -53.24 14.70
CA ASP A 398 79.15 -53.38 14.10
C ASP A 398 80.21 -52.61 14.90
N LEU A 399 79.86 -51.44 15.46
CA LEU A 399 80.69 -50.67 16.39
C LEU A 399 80.93 -51.39 17.72
N GLU A 400 79.90 -52.02 18.30
CA GLU A 400 80.01 -52.82 19.53
C GLU A 400 80.98 -54.01 19.34
N LEU A 401 80.85 -54.72 18.21
CA LEU A 401 81.76 -55.81 17.83
C LEU A 401 83.19 -55.33 17.55
N ALA A 402 83.38 -54.12 17.03
CA ALA A 402 84.70 -53.50 16.89
C ALA A 402 85.31 -53.12 18.25
N GLY A 403 84.50 -52.64 19.20
CA GLY A 403 84.91 -52.37 20.58
C GLY A 403 85.42 -53.61 21.30
N GLN A 404 84.66 -54.71 21.26
CA GLN A 404 85.06 -55.99 21.86
C GLN A 404 86.42 -56.49 21.33
N ARG A 405 86.66 -56.39 20.01
CA ARG A 405 87.95 -56.73 19.38
C ARG A 405 89.10 -55.82 19.85
N LEU A 406 88.84 -54.55 20.14
CA LEU A 406 89.83 -53.62 20.68
C LEU A 406 90.22 -54.02 22.12
N GLU A 407 89.23 -54.39 22.95
CA GLU A 407 89.45 -54.87 24.31
C GLU A 407 90.25 -56.18 24.33
N GLU A 408 89.91 -57.15 23.47
CA GLU A 408 90.69 -58.39 23.29
C GLU A 408 92.15 -58.12 22.93
N LYS A 409 92.40 -57.19 22.00
CA LYS A 409 93.77 -56.81 21.58
C LYS A 409 94.53 -56.10 22.70
N THR A 410 93.84 -55.25 23.47
CA THR A 410 94.42 -54.56 24.64
C THR A 410 94.83 -55.57 25.72
N LEU A 411 93.94 -56.51 26.08
CA LEU A 411 94.24 -57.61 27.00
C LEU A 411 95.32 -58.57 26.47
N GLY A 412 95.52 -58.64 25.16
CA GLY A 412 96.65 -59.33 24.53
C GLY A 412 97.97 -58.58 24.74
N PHE A 413 97.99 -57.27 24.49
CA PHE A 413 99.16 -56.41 24.67
C PHE A 413 99.63 -56.41 26.14
N ASP A 414 98.69 -56.29 27.07
CA ASP A 414 98.88 -56.39 28.51
C ASP A 414 99.58 -57.67 29.00
N LYS A 415 99.38 -58.78 28.28
CA LYS A 415 100.04 -60.07 28.56
C LYS A 415 101.45 -60.09 27.96
N MET A 416 101.64 -59.49 26.78
CA MET A 416 102.94 -59.40 26.12
C MET A 416 103.92 -58.45 26.83
N GLU A 417 103.44 -57.37 27.43
CA GLU A 417 104.26 -56.52 28.33
C GLU A 417 104.72 -57.30 29.57
N LYS A 418 103.83 -58.11 30.16
CA LYS A 418 104.13 -58.95 31.35
C LYS A 418 105.11 -60.10 31.03
N THR A 419 105.08 -60.67 29.83
CA THR A 419 106.09 -61.67 29.43
C THR A 419 107.43 -61.00 29.06
N LYS A 420 107.42 -59.87 28.36
CA LYS A 420 108.60 -59.05 28.05
C LYS A 420 109.36 -58.63 29.31
N THR A 421 108.66 -58.13 30.33
CA THR A 421 109.28 -57.74 31.61
C THR A 421 109.88 -58.93 32.35
N ARG A 422 109.25 -60.12 32.33
CA ARG A 422 109.81 -61.34 32.93
C ARG A 422 111.08 -61.81 32.19
N LEU A 423 111.05 -61.80 30.86
CA LEU A 423 112.21 -62.18 30.03
C LEU A 423 113.38 -61.20 30.15
N GLN A 424 113.12 -59.92 30.39
CA GLN A 424 114.17 -58.94 30.71
C GLN A 424 114.86 -59.30 32.03
N GLN A 425 114.09 -59.63 33.07
CA GLN A 425 114.64 -60.02 34.37
C GLN A 425 115.47 -61.32 34.28
N GLU A 426 114.99 -62.33 33.53
CA GLU A 426 115.75 -63.56 33.26
C GLU A 426 117.07 -63.28 32.52
N LEU A 427 117.11 -62.29 31.63
CA LEU A 427 118.32 -61.87 30.92
C LEU A 427 119.32 -61.12 31.82
N ASP A 428 118.80 -60.27 32.72
CA ASP A 428 119.61 -59.51 33.66
C ASP A 428 120.28 -60.44 34.68
N ASP A 429 119.56 -61.43 35.22
CA ASP A 429 120.08 -62.46 36.12
C ASP A 429 121.19 -63.30 35.45
N LEU A 430 120.96 -63.79 34.22
CA LEU A 430 121.96 -64.54 33.45
C LEU A 430 123.22 -63.73 33.12
N THR A 431 123.11 -62.40 33.04
CA THR A 431 124.24 -61.51 32.81
C THR A 431 125.15 -61.43 34.05
N VAL A 432 124.56 -61.44 35.25
CA VAL A 432 125.32 -61.48 36.52
C VAL A 432 126.08 -62.81 36.68
N ASP A 433 125.44 -63.93 36.39
CA ASP A 433 126.07 -65.26 36.44
C ASP A 433 127.27 -65.37 35.48
N LEU A 434 127.15 -64.81 34.26
CA LEU A 434 128.24 -64.81 33.28
C LEU A 434 129.48 -64.05 33.78
N ASP A 435 129.30 -62.90 34.46
CA ASP A 435 130.41 -62.15 35.03
C ASP A 435 131.00 -62.81 36.28
N HIS A 436 130.20 -63.55 37.06
CA HIS A 436 130.72 -64.40 38.14
C HIS A 436 131.61 -65.55 37.60
N GLN A 437 131.19 -66.20 36.51
CA GLN A 437 132.00 -67.23 35.83
C GLN A 437 133.32 -66.64 35.28
N ARG A 438 133.28 -65.45 34.66
CA ARG A 438 134.47 -64.73 34.19
C ARG A 438 135.48 -64.44 35.30
N GLN A 439 135.01 -64.00 36.48
CA GLN A 439 135.89 -63.80 37.65
C GLN A 439 136.53 -65.11 38.12
N THR A 440 135.75 -66.19 38.14
CA THR A 440 136.22 -67.53 38.56
C THR A 440 137.32 -68.05 37.64
N VAL A 441 137.15 -67.96 36.31
CA VAL A 441 138.19 -68.32 35.33
C VAL A 441 139.48 -67.53 35.55
N SER A 442 139.40 -66.19 35.71
CA SER A 442 140.59 -65.37 35.96
C SER A 442 141.32 -65.71 37.27
N CYS A 443 140.62 -66.27 38.26
CA CYS A 443 141.23 -66.76 39.49
C CYS A 443 142.01 -68.07 39.27
N LEU A 444 141.49 -68.97 38.42
CA LEU A 444 142.15 -70.24 38.07
C LEU A 444 143.41 -70.02 37.22
N GLU A 445 143.38 -69.13 36.23
CA GLU A 445 144.55 -68.77 35.41
C GLU A 445 145.74 -68.27 36.26
N LYS A 446 145.45 -67.45 37.28
CA LYS A 446 146.46 -66.94 38.22
C LYS A 446 147.08 -68.06 39.06
N LYS A 447 146.27 -69.03 39.50
CA LYS A 447 146.77 -70.23 40.20
C LYS A 447 147.66 -71.08 39.31
N GLN A 448 147.26 -71.31 38.05
CA GLN A 448 148.03 -72.09 37.07
C GLN A 448 149.44 -71.52 36.85
N LYS A 449 149.57 -70.20 36.62
CA LYS A 449 150.88 -69.55 36.44
C LYS A 449 151.81 -69.71 37.65
N ASN A 450 151.26 -69.60 38.86
CA ASN A 450 152.05 -69.77 40.10
C ASN A 450 152.60 -71.20 40.26
N VAL A 451 151.85 -72.21 39.81
CA VAL A 451 152.30 -73.62 39.83
C VAL A 451 153.42 -73.84 38.82
N SER A 452 153.28 -73.36 37.58
CA SER A 452 154.34 -73.49 36.55
C SER A 452 155.65 -72.81 36.96
N CYS A 453 155.60 -71.68 37.67
CA CYS A 453 156.80 -70.98 38.15
C CYS A 453 157.59 -71.82 39.17
N ARG A 454 156.90 -72.46 40.13
CA ARG A 454 157.55 -73.31 41.14
C ARG A 454 158.27 -74.53 40.54
N PHE A 455 157.68 -75.17 39.54
CA PHE A 455 158.32 -76.31 38.87
C PHE A 455 159.62 -75.93 38.14
N ALA A 456 159.74 -74.70 37.64
CA ALA A 456 161.00 -74.21 37.07
C ALA A 456 162.07 -74.00 38.16
N GLU A 457 161.71 -73.39 39.30
CA GLU A 457 162.62 -73.15 40.42
C GLU A 457 163.17 -74.44 41.04
N GLU A 458 162.37 -75.51 41.15
CA GLU A 458 162.86 -76.80 41.65
C GLU A 458 163.78 -77.52 40.66
N ARG A 459 163.47 -77.48 39.35
CA ARG A 459 164.33 -78.05 38.30
C ARG A 459 165.73 -77.43 38.34
N ASP A 460 165.81 -76.10 38.37
CA ASP A 460 167.08 -75.37 38.29
C ASP A 460 167.92 -75.58 39.56
N ARG A 461 167.25 -75.70 40.73
CA ARG A 461 167.88 -76.06 42.00
C ARG A 461 168.46 -77.48 41.98
N ALA A 462 167.77 -78.46 41.38
CA ALA A 462 168.27 -79.82 41.23
C ALA A 462 169.47 -79.92 40.26
N GLU A 463 169.44 -79.15 39.17
CA GLU A 463 170.55 -79.11 38.19
C GLU A 463 171.83 -78.48 38.79
N ALA A 464 171.69 -77.47 39.64
CA ALA A 464 172.80 -76.90 40.40
C ALA A 464 173.42 -77.92 41.37
N GLU A 465 172.60 -78.65 42.12
CA GLU A 465 173.07 -79.67 43.09
C GLU A 465 173.82 -80.82 42.40
N ALA A 466 173.42 -81.18 41.16
CA ALA A 466 174.13 -82.16 40.34
C ALA A 466 175.54 -81.67 39.93
N ARG A 467 175.66 -80.42 39.45
CA ARG A 467 176.97 -79.82 39.10
C ARG A 467 177.90 -79.68 40.31
N GLU A 468 177.37 -79.39 41.49
CA GLU A 468 178.19 -79.32 42.71
C GLU A 468 178.78 -80.69 43.06
N LYS A 469 177.99 -81.76 42.93
CA LYS A 469 178.41 -83.15 43.18
C LYS A 469 179.40 -83.66 42.13
N GLU A 470 179.23 -83.30 40.87
CA GLU A 470 180.20 -83.55 39.79
C GLU A 470 181.52 -82.83 40.05
N THR A 471 181.47 -81.55 40.46
CA THR A 471 182.66 -80.76 40.83
C THR A 471 183.38 -81.37 42.04
N LYS A 472 182.63 -81.81 43.06
CA LYS A 472 183.16 -82.55 44.22
C LYS A 472 183.76 -83.91 43.83
N ALA A 473 183.17 -84.63 42.89
CA ALA A 473 183.73 -85.87 42.37
C ALA A 473 185.07 -85.62 41.67
N LEU A 474 185.16 -84.62 40.79
CA LEU A 474 186.40 -84.23 40.11
C LEU A 474 187.48 -83.71 41.08
N ALA A 475 187.09 -83.05 42.17
CA ALA A 475 188.00 -82.64 43.24
C ALA A 475 188.48 -83.85 44.06
N LEU A 476 187.60 -84.81 44.36
CA LEU A 476 187.97 -86.07 45.02
C LEU A 476 188.81 -86.99 44.12
N THR A 477 188.64 -86.94 42.80
CA THR A 477 189.55 -87.61 41.85
C THR A 477 190.91 -86.95 41.88
N ARG A 478 191.02 -85.62 41.82
CA ARG A 478 192.32 -84.94 41.98
C ARG A 478 192.97 -85.21 43.33
N ALA A 479 192.22 -85.16 44.43
CA ALA A 479 192.75 -85.49 45.76
C ALA A 479 193.10 -86.99 45.88
N LEU A 480 192.44 -87.87 45.12
CA LEU A 480 192.83 -89.27 44.97
C LEU A 480 194.11 -89.37 44.13
N ASP A 481 194.26 -88.63 43.03
CA ASP A 481 195.45 -88.64 42.17
C ASP A 481 196.66 -88.01 42.87
N GLU A 482 196.49 -86.90 43.59
CA GLU A 482 197.47 -86.31 44.51
C GLU A 482 197.76 -87.24 45.68
N ALA A 483 196.78 -87.97 46.19
CA ALA A 483 197.05 -89.04 47.15
C ALA A 483 197.65 -90.27 46.46
N LEU A 484 197.54 -90.43 45.14
CA LEU A 484 198.18 -91.45 44.29
C LEU A 484 199.59 -91.03 43.83
N GLU A 485 199.96 -89.75 43.98
CA GLU A 485 201.30 -89.17 43.74
C GLU A 485 202.05 -88.91 45.04
N ALA A 486 201.36 -88.53 46.11
CA ALA A 486 201.75 -88.89 47.46
C ALA A 486 201.48 -90.40 47.71
N LYS A 487 200.96 -91.14 46.68
CA LYS A 487 201.16 -92.57 46.30
C LYS A 487 202.18 -92.85 45.22
N GLU A 488 202.98 -91.90 44.81
CA GLU A 488 204.17 -92.05 43.96
C GLU A 488 205.34 -91.10 44.35
N GLU A 489 205.46 -90.60 45.59
CA GLU A 489 206.61 -89.91 46.24
C GLU A 489 206.97 -90.49 47.62
N LEU A 490 205.94 -90.59 48.43
CA LEU A 490 205.47 -91.89 48.72
C LEU A 490 204.73 -92.49 47.40
N GLU A 491 205.11 -93.31 46.32
CA GLU A 491 204.84 -94.81 45.84
C GLU A 491 204.40 -95.88 46.80
N ARG A 492 203.17 -95.61 47.32
CA ARG A 492 202.80 -94.55 48.36
C ARG A 492 200.76 -93.73 48.84
N SER A 493 198.79 -93.35 48.75
CA SER A 493 196.46 -93.11 48.17
C SER A 493 194.04 -92.38 48.31
N ASN A 494 192.15 -92.15 47.75
CA ASN A 494 189.84 -91.49 47.75
C ASN A 494 187.41 -91.26 47.05
N LYS A 495 185.52 -90.62 47.08
CA LYS A 495 183.19 -90.41 46.46
C LYS A 495 180.72 -89.78 46.54
N GLN A 496 178.88 -89.38 45.89
CA GLN A 496 176.47 -89.04 45.91
C GLN A 496 174.14 -88.26 45.24
N LEU A 497 172.15 -88.10 45.26
CA LEU A 497 169.92 -87.37 44.66
C LEU A 497 167.39 -87.09 44.69
N ARG A 498 165.58 -86.49 44.12
CA ARG A 498 163.19 -86.11 44.14
C ARG A 498 160.83 -85.55 43.37
N ALA A 499 158.92 -85.04 43.50
CA ALA A 499 156.61 -84.70 42.88
C ALA A 499 154.22 -83.84 42.89
N ASP A 500 152.32 -83.70 42.37
CA ASP A 500 150.06 -82.87 42.08
C ASP A 500 147.53 -82.71 42.01
N MET A 501 145.73 -82.04 41.48
CA MET A 501 143.33 -81.79 41.42
C MET A 501 141.04 -80.87 40.83
N GLU A 502 139.06 -80.75 40.80
CA GLU A 502 136.78 -80.20 40.19
C GLU A 502 134.37 -79.39 40.26
N ASP A 503 132.47 -79.21 39.72
CA ASP A 503 130.17 -78.45 39.72
C ASP A 503 127.69 -78.06 39.22
N LEU A 504 125.83 -77.39 38.90
CA LEU A 504 123.45 -77.22 38.62
C LEU A 504 121.14 -76.22 38.20
N MET A 505 119.16 -76.13 38.06
CA MET A 505 116.94 -75.26 37.58
C MET A 505 114.41 -75.06 37.41
N SER A 506 112.62 -74.23 37.12
CA SER A 506 110.24 -74.03 36.77
C SER A 506 107.91 -73.02 36.60
N SER A 507 105.97 -72.87 36.13
CA SER A 507 103.70 -72.02 36.06
C SER A 507 101.27 -71.72 35.39
N LYS A 508 99.38 -71.08 35.47
CA LYS A 508 97.07 -70.68 34.82
C LYS A 508 94.67 -69.87 34.93
N ASP A 509 92.82 -69.54 34.28
CA ASP A 509 90.45 -69.11 34.00
C ASP A 509 88.10 -68.13 33.98
N ASP A 510 86.17 -67.96 33.47
CA ASP A 510 83.84 -67.28 33.46
C ASP A 510 81.51 -66.60 32.68
N VAL A 511 79.57 -66.16 32.81
CA VAL A 511 77.31 -65.60 32.14
C VAL A 511 74.86 -64.87 32.26
N GLY A 512 73.01 -64.47 31.62
CA GLY A 512 70.70 -63.72 31.64
C GLY A 512 68.27 -63.37 30.95
N LYS A 513 66.41 -62.63 30.99
CA LYS A 513 64.07 -62.30 30.42
C LYS A 513 61.71 -61.32 30.39
N ASN A 514 59.81 -61.08 29.84
CA ASN A 514 57.56 -60.19 29.73
C ASN A 514 55.06 -59.98 29.23
N VAL A 515 53.26 -59.15 29.12
CA VAL A 515 50.87 -58.90 28.75
C VAL A 515 48.58 -57.82 28.40
N THR A 516 46.61 -57.71 28.14
CA THR A 516 44.49 -56.77 27.79
C THR A 516 42.35 -56.45 28.16
N GLY A 517 41.10 -55.41 27.80
CA GLY A 517 39.24 -55.16 27.62
C GLY A 517 37.77 -53.90 27.73
N GLY A 518 36.42 -53.62 27.07
CA GLY A 518 34.98 -52.70 27.38
C GLY A 518 33.79 -51.70 26.50
N ASP A 519 32.40 -51.42 26.79
CA ASP A 519 31.17 -50.36 26.47
C ASP A 519 30.26 -49.99 25.12
N GLU A 520 29.09 -49.19 25.17
CA GLU A 520 27.91 -48.95 24.17
C GLU A 520 27.57 -47.50 23.54
N ASP A 521 26.60 -47.40 22.58
CA ASP A 521 25.76 -46.26 22.02
C ASP A 521 26.33 -45.07 21.17
N ALA A 522 25.89 -44.96 19.88
CA ALA A 522 25.15 -43.80 19.29
C ALA A 522 25.00 -43.83 17.74
N ALA A 523 23.75 -43.80 17.23
CA ALA A 523 23.35 -43.62 15.81
C ALA A 523 23.87 -44.70 14.82
N GLU A 524 23.36 -44.86 13.60
CA GLU A 524 22.38 -44.11 12.80
C GLU A 524 21.54 -45.11 11.95
N GLU A 525 20.66 -44.60 11.08
CA GLU A 525 19.94 -45.35 10.02
C GLU A 525 18.84 -46.36 10.47
N LEU A 526 17.71 -46.48 9.78
CA LEU A 526 17.15 -45.63 8.72
C LEU A 526 15.62 -45.72 8.70
N GLU A 527 15.04 -44.91 7.80
CA GLU A 527 13.68 -44.97 7.27
C GLU A 527 13.13 -46.40 7.13
N ASP A 528 12.11 -46.74 7.92
CA ASP A 528 11.00 -47.55 7.43
C ASP A 528 9.71 -47.31 8.24
N GLU A 529 8.56 -47.60 7.63
CA GLU A 529 7.23 -47.68 8.25
C GLU A 529 6.65 -46.47 9.04
N LEU A 530 7.05 -45.21 8.79
CA LEU A 530 6.15 -44.05 9.02
C LEU A 530 5.03 -43.95 7.94
N GLN A 531 4.60 -45.11 7.43
CA GLN A 531 3.73 -45.27 6.27
C GLN A 531 2.26 -45.37 6.70
N GLY A 532 1.75 -44.32 7.37
CA GLY A 532 0.42 -44.42 8.02
C GLY A 532 -0.47 -43.17 8.10
N THR A 533 0.06 -41.94 8.10
CA THR A 533 -0.68 -40.80 8.67
C THR A 533 -0.99 -39.59 7.77
N GLU A 534 -0.37 -39.44 6.58
CA GLU A 534 -0.49 -38.17 5.82
C GLU A 534 -1.27 -38.26 4.48
N ASP A 535 -1.12 -39.30 3.65
CA ASP A 535 -1.98 -39.47 2.43
C ASP A 535 -3.46 -39.78 2.78
N ALA A 536 -3.74 -40.16 4.03
CA ALA A 536 -5.10 -40.34 4.54
C ALA A 536 -5.84 -38.99 4.76
N LYS A 537 -5.11 -37.88 4.93
CA LYS A 537 -5.67 -36.60 5.36
C LYS A 537 -6.30 -35.82 4.20
N LEU A 538 -5.61 -35.76 3.06
CA LEU A 538 -6.07 -35.02 1.87
C LEU A 538 -7.19 -35.72 1.07
N ARG A 539 -7.54 -36.97 1.42
CA ARG A 539 -8.68 -37.70 0.82
C ARG A 539 -10.00 -37.56 1.60
N LEU A 540 -9.98 -36.91 2.76
CA LEU A 540 -11.17 -36.66 3.58
C LEU A 540 -11.82 -35.32 3.23
N GLU A 541 -11.00 -34.28 3.07
CA GLU A 541 -11.40 -32.90 2.74
C GLU A 541 -12.13 -32.78 1.37
N VAL A 542 -11.83 -33.69 0.43
CA VAL A 542 -12.54 -33.79 -0.87
C VAL A 542 -13.96 -34.37 -0.71
N ARG A 543 -14.22 -35.19 0.30
CA ARG A 543 -15.52 -35.86 0.49
C ARG A 543 -16.57 -35.00 1.17
N GLU A 544 -16.16 -34.08 2.03
CA GLU A 544 -17.09 -33.16 2.70
C GLU A 544 -17.66 -32.13 1.71
N MET A 545 -16.84 -31.68 0.76
CA MET A 545 -17.23 -30.82 -0.37
C MET A 545 -18.25 -31.49 -1.33
N GLU A 546 -18.26 -32.82 -1.46
CA GLU A 546 -19.27 -33.54 -2.26
C GLU A 546 -20.63 -33.57 -1.57
N THR A 547 -20.67 -33.61 -0.23
CA THR A 547 -21.94 -33.68 0.52
C THR A 547 -22.75 -32.38 0.52
N GLU A 548 -22.10 -31.20 0.55
CA GLU A 548 -22.81 -29.91 0.55
C GLU A 548 -23.57 -29.66 -0.76
N LEU A 549 -23.04 -30.15 -1.89
CA LEU A 549 -23.66 -30.04 -3.21
C LEU A 549 -24.94 -30.90 -3.36
N GLU A 550 -25.09 -31.95 -2.54
CA GLU A 550 -26.26 -32.83 -2.56
C GLU A 550 -27.45 -32.23 -1.76
N ASP A 551 -27.18 -31.41 -0.73
CA ASP A 551 -28.23 -30.75 0.06
C ASP A 551 -28.80 -29.50 -0.63
N GLU A 552 -28.01 -28.77 -1.43
CA GLU A 552 -28.53 -27.68 -2.28
C GLU A 552 -29.60 -28.19 -3.27
N ARG A 553 -29.44 -29.43 -3.77
CA ARG A 553 -30.44 -30.10 -4.62
C ARG A 553 -31.76 -30.38 -3.88
N LYS A 554 -31.72 -30.63 -2.57
CA LYS A 554 -32.93 -30.88 -1.76
C LYS A 554 -33.73 -29.59 -1.53
N GLN A 555 -33.07 -28.44 -1.35
CA GLN A 555 -33.79 -27.15 -1.25
C GLN A 555 -34.58 -26.83 -2.53
N ARG A 556 -34.02 -27.10 -3.72
CA ARG A 556 -34.73 -26.90 -5.00
C ARG A 556 -36.01 -27.74 -5.13
N ALA A 557 -36.10 -28.91 -4.49
CA ALA A 557 -37.31 -29.75 -4.54
C ALA A 557 -38.52 -29.12 -3.82
N LEU A 558 -38.29 -28.39 -2.72
CA LEU A 558 -39.35 -27.75 -1.94
C LEU A 558 -39.98 -26.54 -2.66
N ALA A 559 -39.18 -25.79 -3.43
CA ALA A 559 -39.67 -24.63 -4.18
C ALA A 559 -40.71 -25.00 -5.26
N VAL A 560 -40.59 -26.17 -5.88
CA VAL A 560 -41.50 -26.63 -6.95
C VAL A 560 -42.89 -27.02 -6.40
N ALA A 561 -42.95 -27.51 -5.15
CA ALA A 561 -44.21 -27.88 -4.51
C ALA A 561 -45.14 -26.67 -4.26
N ALA A 562 -44.56 -25.50 -3.93
CA ALA A 562 -45.33 -24.29 -3.69
C ALA A 562 -46.04 -23.77 -4.95
N LYS A 563 -45.39 -23.85 -6.12
CA LYS A 563 -45.94 -23.32 -7.40
C LYS A 563 -47.25 -23.98 -7.80
N LYS A 564 -47.35 -25.31 -7.68
CA LYS A 564 -48.55 -26.07 -8.08
C LYS A 564 -49.82 -25.76 -7.29
N LYS A 565 -49.71 -25.11 -6.12
CA LYS A 565 -50.89 -24.74 -5.32
C LYS A 565 -51.60 -23.49 -5.86
N LEU A 566 -50.86 -22.56 -6.45
CA LEU A 566 -51.39 -21.27 -6.95
C LEU A 566 -52.03 -21.36 -8.35
N GLU A 567 -51.78 -22.46 -9.07
CA GLU A 567 -52.35 -22.70 -10.42
C GLU A 567 -53.77 -23.30 -10.37
N MET A 568 -54.31 -23.59 -9.17
CA MET A 568 -55.64 -24.20 -8.99
C MET A 568 -56.73 -23.17 -8.63
N ASP A 569 -56.43 -22.26 -7.69
CA ASP A 569 -57.38 -21.24 -7.19
C ASP A 569 -57.83 -20.24 -8.28
N LEU A 570 -57.10 -20.15 -9.39
CA LEU A 570 -57.39 -19.27 -10.53
C LEU A 570 -58.56 -19.77 -11.42
N LYS A 571 -59.05 -21.00 -11.22
CA LYS A 571 -59.97 -21.67 -12.15
C LYS A 571 -61.46 -21.62 -11.77
N ASP A 572 -61.77 -21.30 -10.52
CA ASP A 572 -63.15 -21.41 -9.99
C ASP A 572 -63.97 -20.10 -10.09
N ILE A 573 -63.40 -19.01 -10.63
CA ILE A 573 -64.02 -17.66 -10.59
C ILE A 573 -64.84 -17.30 -11.86
N GLU A 574 -64.83 -18.10 -12.94
CA GLU A 574 -65.26 -17.66 -14.29
C GLU A 574 -66.79 -17.80 -14.73
N GLY A 575 -67.94 -17.69 -13.94
CA GLY A 575 -69.32 -17.32 -14.57
C GLY A 575 -70.84 -17.30 -13.97
N HIS A 576 -71.76 -16.19 -14.11
CA HIS A 576 -73.28 -15.83 -13.59
C HIS A 576 -74.43 -14.42 -14.19
N ILE A 577 -75.92 -14.08 -14.77
CA ILE A 577 -77.05 -12.76 -15.56
C ILE A 577 -78.94 -12.24 -15.91
N GLU A 578 -79.86 -11.14 -16.67
CA GLU A 578 -81.61 -10.41 -16.93
C GLU A 578 -82.80 -9.37 -18.13
N GLY A 579 -84.31 -8.75 -18.23
CA GLY A 579 -85.48 -7.61 -19.20
C GLY A 579 -87.36 -7.13 -19.65
N ALA A 580 -88.31 -5.93 -20.19
CA ALA A 580 -90.04 -5.48 -20.85
C ALA A 580 -91.29 -4.01 -21.34
N ASN A 581 -92.72 -3.77 -22.10
CA ASN A 581 -94.35 -2.85 -22.47
C ASN A 581 -95.41 -1.41 -23.30
N LYS A 582 -96.93 -1.04 -23.81
CA LYS A 582 -98.11 0.31 -24.44
C LYS A 582 -99.95 0.69 -25.10
N ALA A 583 -100.93 1.89 -25.61
CA ALA A 583 -102.67 2.36 -26.15
C ALA A 583 -103.79 3.76 -27.03
N GLU A 584 -105.33 4.16 -27.38
CA GLU A 584 -106.49 5.34 -28.32
C GLU A 584 -108.36 5.99 -28.39
N THR A 585 -109.59 6.82 -29.06
CA THR A 585 -110.62 8.04 -30.08
C THR A 585 -112.49 8.58 -30.42
N LYS A 586 -113.46 9.73 -31.10
CA LYS A 586 -115.25 10.29 -31.55
C LYS A 586 -116.33 11.70 -32.45
N PRO A 587 -117.86 12.09 -32.88
CA PRO A 587 -119.01 13.27 -33.82
C PRO A 587 -120.86 13.97 -34.04
N SER A 588 -121.76 15.06 -34.85
CA SER A 588 -123.53 15.68 -35.22
C SER A 588 -124.61 17.05 -36.16
N SER A 589 -126.14 17.48 -36.55
CA SER A 589 -127.26 18.83 -37.31
C SER A 589 -129.11 19.28 -37.91
N SER A 590 -130.03 20.51 -38.44
CA SER A 590 -131.68 21.02 -39.24
C SER A 590 -133.04 22.46 -39.49
N CYS A 591 -134.29 22.93 -40.42
CA CYS A 591 -135.78 24.10 -40.60
C CYS A 591 -137.03 25.01 -41.86
N ALA A 592 -138.47 25.77 -41.95
CA ALA A 592 -139.63 26.83 -43.04
C ALA A 592 -141.47 27.59 -43.24
N ASN A 593 -142.36 28.65 -44.10
CA ASN A 593 -144.10 29.24 -44.58
C ASN A 593 -145.25 30.77 -45.15
N ASP A 594 -146.65 31.09 -45.93
CA ASP A 594 -148.25 32.05 -46.34
C ASP A 594 -149.28 33.56 -47.15
N ILE A 595 -150.78 33.96 -47.65
CA ILE A 595 -151.87 35.36 -48.34
C ILE A 595 -153.68 35.84 -48.99
N PHE A 596 -154.62 37.11 -49.42
CA PHE A 596 -156.31 37.65 -50.13
C PHE A 596 -157.41 39.20 -50.72
N ALA A 597 -158.86 39.59 -51.36
CA ALA A 597 -159.99 41.01 -51.94
C ALA A 597 -161.80 41.49 -52.63
N LEU A 598 -162.73 42.74 -53.08
CA LEU A 598 -164.43 43.27 -53.75
C LEU A 598 -165.56 44.83 -54.31
N SER A 599 -166.94 45.23 -55.06
CA SER A 599 -168.18 46.62 -55.42
C SER A 599 -169.78 47.14 -56.48
N LYS A 600 -170.90 48.32 -56.65
CA LYS A 600 -172.35 48.99 -57.69
C LYS A 600 -173.66 50.44 -57.97
N GLU A 601 -175.11 50.80 -58.61
CA GLU A 601 -176.22 52.10 -59.32
C GLU A 601 -176.21 53.60 -58.96
N ASN A 602 -176.54 53.91 -57.73
CA ASN A 602 -175.49 54.45 -56.91
C ASN A 602 -174.32 54.92 -57.81
N GLU A 603 -173.61 54.06 -58.59
CA GLU A 603 -172.97 54.27 -59.93
C GLU A 603 -173.08 55.62 -60.66
N LYS A 604 -174.22 56.35 -60.73
CA LYS A 604 -174.28 57.74 -61.26
C LYS A 604 -174.20 58.83 -60.19
N LYS A 605 -174.82 58.65 -59.03
CA LYS A 605 -174.42 59.42 -57.84
C LYS A 605 -173.00 59.07 -57.38
N LEU A 606 -172.40 58.04 -57.97
CA LEU A 606 -171.02 57.65 -57.84
C LEU A 606 -170.17 58.07 -59.07
N LYS A 607 -170.73 58.31 -60.27
CA LYS A 607 -170.10 59.29 -61.21
C LYS A 607 -170.03 60.72 -60.64
N SER A 608 -170.36 60.88 -59.36
CA SER A 608 -169.83 61.91 -58.46
C SER A 608 -169.11 61.29 -57.24
N LEU A 609 -169.80 60.50 -56.40
CA LEU A 609 -169.25 59.95 -55.16
C LEU A 609 -168.23 58.81 -55.30
N GLU A 610 -168.12 58.07 -56.41
CA GLU A 610 -166.94 57.25 -56.75
C GLU A 610 -165.82 58.13 -57.29
N ALA A 611 -166.08 59.27 -57.94
CA ALA A 611 -164.97 60.18 -58.25
C ALA A 611 -164.40 60.76 -56.94
N GLU A 612 -165.28 61.14 -56.00
CA GLU A 612 -164.92 61.61 -54.67
C GLU A 612 -164.39 60.49 -53.75
N ILE A 613 -164.93 59.27 -53.81
CA ILE A 613 -164.43 58.08 -53.10
C ILE A 613 -163.18 57.51 -53.76
N VAL A 614 -162.93 57.69 -55.07
CA VAL A 614 -161.65 57.38 -55.71
C VAL A 614 -160.61 58.45 -55.37
N GLN A 615 -160.96 59.74 -55.35
CA GLN A 615 -160.08 60.77 -54.80
C GLN A 615 -159.70 60.45 -53.36
N LEU A 616 -160.70 60.16 -52.51
CA LEU A 616 -160.50 59.74 -51.12
C LEU A 616 -159.90 58.34 -50.98
N HIS A 617 -159.96 57.44 -51.98
CA HIS A 617 -159.23 56.14 -51.98
C HIS A 617 -157.83 56.27 -52.55
N GLU A 618 -157.53 57.24 -53.40
CA GLU A 618 -156.16 57.55 -53.81
C GLU A 618 -155.44 58.27 -52.67
N ASP A 619 -156.12 59.18 -51.98
CA ASP A 619 -155.65 59.81 -50.74
C ASP A 619 -155.57 58.79 -49.58
N LEU A 620 -156.59 57.93 -49.37
CA LEU A 620 -156.54 56.87 -48.35
C LEU A 620 -155.54 55.77 -48.72
N ALA A 621 -155.36 55.40 -49.99
CA ALA A 621 -154.34 54.44 -50.39
C ALA A 621 -152.94 55.06 -50.44
N ALA A 622 -152.78 56.37 -50.64
CA ALA A 622 -151.53 57.08 -50.41
C ALA A 622 -151.21 57.12 -48.91
N SER A 623 -152.20 57.44 -48.07
CA SER A 623 -152.10 57.41 -46.61
C SER A 623 -151.84 56.00 -46.06
N GLU A 624 -152.49 54.96 -46.60
CA GLU A 624 -152.25 53.56 -46.25
C GLU A 624 -150.94 53.02 -46.81
N ARG A 625 -150.47 53.48 -47.98
CA ARG A 625 -149.12 53.17 -48.45
C ARG A 625 -148.08 53.84 -47.55
N GLY A 626 -148.29 55.09 -47.14
CA GLY A 626 -147.48 55.76 -46.12
C GLY A 626 -147.49 55.02 -44.78
N ARG A 627 -148.67 54.61 -44.29
CA ARG A 627 -148.81 53.85 -43.05
C ARG A 627 -148.15 52.47 -43.14
N ARG A 628 -148.37 51.70 -44.22
CA ARG A 628 -147.70 50.41 -44.43
C ARG A 628 -146.19 50.55 -44.57
N HIS A 629 -145.71 51.59 -45.25
CA HIS A 629 -144.28 51.87 -45.40
C HIS A 629 -143.64 52.27 -44.06
N ALA A 630 -144.34 53.08 -43.24
CA ALA A 630 -143.87 53.45 -41.90
C ALA A 630 -143.99 52.30 -40.87
N GLU A 631 -144.97 51.41 -41.02
CA GLU A 631 -145.07 50.16 -40.23
C GLU A 631 -143.98 49.18 -40.63
N GLN A 632 -143.67 49.06 -41.93
CA GLN A 632 -142.56 48.25 -42.43
C GLN A 632 -141.21 48.82 -41.99
N GLU A 633 -140.97 50.13 -42.09
CA GLU A 633 -139.75 50.78 -41.57
C GLU A 633 -139.62 50.60 -40.05
N ARG A 634 -140.71 50.66 -39.29
CA ARG A 634 -140.72 50.38 -37.84
C ARG A 634 -140.30 48.92 -37.57
N ASP A 635 -140.88 47.97 -38.30
CA ASP A 635 -140.66 46.54 -38.04
C ASP A 635 -139.28 46.08 -38.55
N GLU A 636 -138.78 46.64 -39.65
CA GLU A 636 -137.40 46.46 -40.11
C GLU A 636 -136.38 47.05 -39.10
N LEU A 637 -136.64 48.23 -38.52
CA LEU A 637 -135.81 48.77 -37.43
C LEU A 637 -135.91 47.94 -36.13
N GLN A 638 -137.08 47.37 -35.83
CA GLN A 638 -137.28 46.47 -34.68
C GLN A 638 -136.46 45.17 -34.86
N ASP A 639 -136.39 44.65 -36.08
CA ASP A 639 -135.58 43.49 -36.45
C ASP A 639 -134.08 43.81 -36.55
N GLU A 640 -133.66 45.01 -36.96
CA GLU A 640 -132.27 45.45 -36.87
C GLU A 640 -131.81 45.59 -35.40
N ILE A 641 -132.66 46.10 -34.51
CA ILE A 641 -132.37 46.20 -33.07
C ILE A 641 -132.27 44.81 -32.43
N SER A 642 -133.17 43.88 -32.76
CA SER A 642 -133.14 42.52 -32.21
C SER A 642 -131.94 41.71 -32.72
N ASN A 643 -131.60 41.80 -34.02
CA ASN A 643 -130.40 41.20 -34.60
C ASN A 643 -129.10 41.84 -34.08
N SER A 644 -129.07 43.16 -33.85
CA SER A 644 -127.94 43.82 -33.19
C SER A 644 -127.73 43.35 -31.75
N THR A 645 -128.81 42.94 -31.07
CA THR A 645 -128.76 42.43 -29.70
C THR A 645 -128.28 40.98 -29.65
N SER A 646 -128.75 40.11 -30.54
CA SER A 646 -128.22 38.74 -30.65
C SER A 646 -126.76 38.71 -31.11
N GLY A 647 -126.39 39.56 -32.07
CA GLY A 647 -124.99 39.74 -32.51
C GLY A 647 -124.04 40.19 -31.40
N LYS A 648 -124.48 41.12 -30.52
CA LYS A 648 -123.69 41.50 -29.33
C LYS A 648 -123.50 40.35 -28.34
N SER A 649 -124.51 39.50 -28.15
CA SER A 649 -124.37 38.33 -27.27
C SER A 649 -123.36 37.33 -27.83
N ALA A 650 -123.47 37.00 -29.13
CA ALA A 650 -122.53 36.12 -29.81
C ALA A 650 -121.08 36.64 -29.74
N LEU A 651 -120.87 37.94 -29.98
CA LEU A 651 -119.54 38.55 -29.92
C LEU A 651 -118.95 38.58 -28.50
N MET A 652 -119.76 38.71 -27.44
CA MET A 652 -119.24 38.60 -26.07
C MET A 652 -118.86 37.15 -25.69
N GLU A 653 -119.57 36.17 -26.23
CA GLU A 653 -119.32 34.75 -25.97
C GLU A 653 -118.11 34.23 -26.78
N GLU A 654 -117.96 34.68 -28.02
CA GLU A 654 -116.76 34.46 -28.85
C GLU A 654 -115.54 35.16 -28.23
N LYS A 655 -115.67 36.42 -27.79
CA LYS A 655 -114.63 37.13 -27.04
C LYS A 655 -114.19 36.33 -25.79
N ARG A 656 -115.11 35.89 -24.94
CA ARG A 656 -114.79 35.08 -23.74
C ARG A 656 -114.06 33.79 -24.09
N ARG A 657 -114.40 33.16 -25.22
CA ARG A 657 -113.74 31.95 -25.71
C ARG A 657 -112.32 32.22 -26.19
N LEU A 658 -112.08 33.37 -26.83
CA LEU A 658 -110.74 33.80 -27.23
C LEU A 658 -109.89 34.21 -26.00
N GLU A 659 -110.45 34.94 -25.04
CA GLU A 659 -109.78 35.27 -23.77
C GLU A 659 -109.37 34.00 -23.00
N ALA A 660 -110.27 33.01 -22.90
CA ALA A 660 -109.95 31.72 -22.29
C ALA A 660 -108.90 30.91 -23.08
N ARG A 661 -108.82 31.06 -24.41
CA ARG A 661 -107.81 30.38 -25.23
C ARG A 661 -106.45 31.07 -25.20
N ILE A 662 -106.42 32.39 -24.99
CA ILE A 662 -105.18 33.14 -24.73
C ILE A 662 -104.61 32.71 -23.37
N ALA A 663 -105.42 32.70 -22.31
CA ALA A 663 -104.98 32.25 -20.98
C ALA A 663 -104.41 30.82 -20.98
N GLN A 664 -105.01 29.89 -21.73
CA GLN A 664 -104.42 28.54 -21.92
C GLN A 664 -103.07 28.55 -22.63
N LEU A 665 -102.88 29.41 -23.63
CA LEU A 665 -101.61 29.50 -24.36
C LEU A 665 -100.52 30.23 -23.56
N GLU A 666 -100.91 31.07 -22.61
CA GLU A 666 -100.03 31.69 -21.61
C GLU A 666 -99.62 30.65 -20.55
N GLU A 667 -100.57 29.84 -20.05
CA GLU A 667 -100.31 28.72 -19.13
C GLU A 667 -99.42 27.62 -19.78
N GLU A 668 -99.73 27.19 -21.01
CA GLU A 668 -98.91 26.26 -21.81
C GLU A 668 -97.47 26.82 -22.06
N LEU A 669 -97.31 28.15 -22.13
CA LEU A 669 -96.01 28.81 -22.34
C LEU A 669 -95.20 28.97 -21.03
N GLU A 670 -95.86 29.26 -19.92
CA GLU A 670 -95.22 29.29 -18.59
C GLU A 670 -94.78 27.89 -18.13
N GLU A 671 -95.56 26.84 -18.43
CA GLU A 671 -95.15 25.45 -18.14
C GLU A 671 -93.90 25.03 -18.94
N GLU A 672 -93.80 25.36 -20.23
CA GLU A 672 -92.59 25.08 -21.02
C GLU A 672 -91.37 25.90 -20.54
N GLN A 673 -91.55 27.17 -20.17
CA GLN A 673 -90.47 27.96 -19.57
C GLN A 673 -89.99 27.38 -18.23
N GLY A 674 -90.91 26.99 -17.35
CA GLY A 674 -90.59 26.31 -16.09
C GLY A 674 -89.90 24.95 -16.29
N ASN A 675 -90.31 24.18 -17.29
CA ASN A 675 -89.64 22.93 -17.66
C ASN A 675 -88.22 23.17 -18.20
N MET A 676 -88.02 24.20 -19.03
CA MET A 676 -86.71 24.61 -19.55
C MET A 676 -85.75 25.04 -18.43
N GLU A 677 -86.25 25.79 -17.43
CA GLU A 677 -85.44 26.16 -16.26
C GLU A 677 -85.12 24.94 -15.38
N LEU A 678 -86.11 24.09 -15.08
CA LEU A 678 -85.89 22.85 -14.31
C LEU A 678 -84.91 21.89 -14.98
N LEU A 679 -84.89 21.83 -16.32
CA LEU A 679 -83.92 21.04 -17.07
C LEU A 679 -82.51 21.62 -16.95
N ASN A 680 -82.37 22.95 -17.13
CA ASN A 680 -81.10 23.66 -16.97
C ASN A 680 -80.55 23.52 -15.55
N ASP A 681 -81.39 23.63 -14.53
CA ASP A 681 -80.94 23.53 -13.13
C ASP A 681 -80.62 22.08 -12.73
N ARG A 682 -81.32 21.07 -13.25
CA ARG A 682 -80.87 19.66 -13.13
C ARG A 682 -79.51 19.45 -13.82
N PHE A 683 -79.29 20.04 -15.00
CA PHE A 683 -78.03 19.92 -15.73
C PHE A 683 -76.88 20.61 -14.98
N ARG A 684 -77.07 21.85 -14.52
CA ARG A 684 -76.12 22.57 -13.65
C ARG A 684 -75.81 21.77 -12.38
N LYS A 685 -76.83 21.31 -11.66
CA LYS A 685 -76.68 20.62 -10.37
C LYS A 685 -75.97 19.27 -10.50
N THR A 686 -76.26 18.49 -11.55
CA THR A 686 -75.55 17.24 -11.83
C THR A 686 -74.11 17.45 -12.33
N ASN A 687 -73.86 18.47 -13.15
CA ASN A 687 -72.51 18.76 -13.64
C ASN A 687 -71.63 19.35 -12.52
N MET A 688 -72.20 20.22 -11.66
CA MET A 688 -71.52 20.73 -10.47
C MET A 688 -71.25 19.62 -9.45
N GLN A 689 -72.21 18.72 -9.20
CA GLN A 689 -71.98 17.57 -8.29
C GLN A 689 -70.91 16.60 -8.82
N LYS A 690 -70.78 16.42 -10.14
CA LYS A 690 -69.64 15.70 -10.74
C LYS A 690 -68.32 16.42 -10.53
N SER A 691 -68.29 17.75 -10.73
CA SER A 691 -67.11 18.58 -10.47
C SER A 691 -66.69 18.56 -9.00
N GLU A 692 -67.63 18.68 -8.07
CA GLU A 692 -67.40 18.62 -6.62
C GLU A 692 -66.85 17.26 -6.17
N ASN A 693 -67.40 16.16 -6.70
CA ASN A 693 -66.90 14.81 -6.45
C ASN A 693 -65.49 14.60 -7.01
N ALA A 694 -65.22 15.06 -8.24
CA ALA A 694 -63.89 15.00 -8.84
C ALA A 694 -62.87 15.85 -8.07
N ARG A 695 -63.27 17.05 -7.61
CA ARG A 695 -62.47 17.92 -6.74
C ARG A 695 -62.13 17.23 -5.43
N GLN A 696 -63.12 16.66 -4.72
CA GLN A 696 -62.86 15.92 -3.47
C GLN A 696 -61.97 14.69 -3.69
N GLN A 697 -62.07 14.02 -4.83
CA GLN A 697 -61.21 12.89 -5.18
C GLN A 697 -59.77 13.35 -5.44
N LEU A 698 -59.57 14.43 -6.21
CA LEU A 698 -58.26 15.03 -6.44
C LEU A 698 -57.65 15.62 -5.15
N GLU A 699 -58.46 16.16 -4.25
CA GLU A 699 -58.02 16.70 -2.96
C GLU A 699 -57.58 15.59 -2.00
N ARG A 700 -58.32 14.47 -1.95
CA ARG A 700 -57.87 13.24 -1.25
C ARG A 700 -56.58 12.69 -1.85
N GLN A 701 -56.50 12.56 -3.18
CA GLN A 701 -55.27 12.12 -3.86
C GLN A 701 -54.08 13.04 -3.59
N ASN A 702 -54.26 14.36 -3.60
CA ASN A 702 -53.19 15.30 -3.23
C ASN A 702 -52.77 15.17 -1.77
N LYS A 703 -53.70 14.87 -0.85
CA LYS A 703 -53.40 14.62 0.56
C LYS A 703 -52.60 13.32 0.75
N ASP A 704 -52.99 12.25 0.07
CA ASP A 704 -52.30 10.96 0.10
C ASP A 704 -50.90 11.04 -0.58
N LEU A 705 -50.78 11.81 -1.66
CA LEU A 705 -49.50 12.08 -2.31
C LEU A 705 -48.57 12.93 -1.43
N LYS A 706 -49.08 13.94 -0.72
CA LYS A 706 -48.30 14.70 0.27
C LYS A 706 -47.87 13.84 1.47
N ALA A 707 -48.74 12.94 1.95
CA ALA A 707 -48.38 11.99 3.00
C ALA A 707 -47.24 11.06 2.54
N LYS A 708 -47.39 10.44 1.37
CA LYS A 708 -46.35 9.58 0.77
C LYS A 708 -45.05 10.33 0.48
N LEU A 709 -45.11 11.59 0.08
CA LEU A 709 -43.92 12.42 -0.11
C LEU A 709 -43.17 12.57 1.22
N GLY A 710 -43.86 12.94 2.31
CA GLY A 710 -43.28 13.04 3.65
C GLY A 710 -42.75 11.71 4.20
N GLU A 711 -43.40 10.59 3.92
CA GLU A 711 -42.91 9.24 4.26
C GLU A 711 -41.63 8.86 3.49
N LEU A 712 -41.57 9.20 2.20
CA LEU A 712 -40.38 8.99 1.35
C LEU A 712 -39.22 9.91 1.77
N GLU A 713 -39.48 11.19 2.00
CA GLU A 713 -38.50 12.14 2.53
C GLU A 713 -37.99 11.69 3.91
N GLY A 714 -38.87 11.25 4.81
CA GLY A 714 -38.51 10.71 6.12
C GLY A 714 -37.65 9.44 6.04
N THR A 715 -38.01 8.48 5.18
CA THR A 715 -37.24 7.23 5.01
C THR A 715 -35.93 7.40 4.23
N VAL A 716 -35.82 8.44 3.39
CA VAL A 716 -34.55 8.87 2.78
C VAL A 716 -33.67 9.57 3.83
N LYS A 717 -34.21 10.53 4.57
CA LYS A 717 -33.50 11.27 5.64
C LYS A 717 -32.99 10.33 6.75
N ASN A 718 -33.78 9.34 7.15
CA ASN A 718 -33.36 8.33 8.12
C ASN A 718 -32.28 7.39 7.57
N ARG A 719 -32.31 7.02 6.28
CA ARG A 719 -31.21 6.28 5.63
C ARG A 719 -29.93 7.08 5.59
N PHE A 720 -29.97 8.35 5.18
CA PHE A 720 -28.78 9.20 5.21
C PHE A 720 -28.24 9.39 6.62
N LYS A 721 -29.09 9.59 7.63
CA LYS A 721 -28.66 9.67 9.03
C LYS A 721 -27.99 8.37 9.51
N ALA A 722 -28.51 7.21 9.13
CA ALA A 722 -27.89 5.92 9.45
C ALA A 722 -26.53 5.73 8.75
N SER A 723 -26.42 6.10 7.46
CA SER A 723 -25.14 6.07 6.74
C SER A 723 -24.12 7.04 7.32
N ILE A 724 -24.54 8.24 7.71
CA ILE A 724 -23.68 9.24 8.36
C ILE A 724 -23.12 8.65 9.66
N SER A 725 -23.96 8.13 10.56
CA SER A 725 -23.44 7.56 11.82
C SER A 725 -22.67 6.24 11.67
N ALA A 726 -22.86 5.50 10.58
CA ALA A 726 -21.99 4.38 10.22
C ALA A 726 -20.60 4.87 9.71
N LEU A 727 -20.54 6.00 9.01
CA LEU A 727 -19.29 6.64 8.59
C LEU A 727 -18.57 7.30 9.77
N GLU A 728 -19.30 8.01 10.65
CA GLU A 728 -18.77 8.60 11.90
C GLU A 728 -18.13 7.51 12.78
N ALA A 729 -18.81 6.39 12.99
CA ALA A 729 -18.26 5.25 13.75
C ALA A 729 -17.03 4.64 13.08
N LYS A 730 -16.98 4.59 11.74
CA LYS A 730 -15.82 4.07 11.00
C LYS A 730 -14.63 5.04 11.02
N ILE A 731 -14.88 6.35 11.03
CA ILE A 731 -13.84 7.38 11.23
C ILE A 731 -13.23 7.20 12.62
N ALA A 732 -14.05 7.09 13.67
CA ALA A 732 -13.57 6.87 15.04
C ALA A 732 -12.73 5.58 15.19
N GLN A 733 -13.11 4.48 14.52
CA GLN A 733 -12.29 3.26 14.49
C GLN A 733 -10.94 3.46 13.78
N LEU A 734 -10.90 4.22 12.68
CA LEU A 734 -9.66 4.52 11.96
C LEU A 734 -8.75 5.47 12.76
N GLU A 735 -9.33 6.39 13.52
CA GLU A 735 -8.61 7.26 14.46
C GLU A 735 -8.00 6.46 15.63
N GLU A 736 -8.75 5.51 16.20
CA GLU A 736 -8.25 4.59 17.24
C GLU A 736 -7.10 3.71 16.71
N GLN A 737 -7.25 3.15 15.49
CA GLN A 737 -6.20 2.39 14.82
C GLN A 737 -4.94 3.23 14.56
N LEU A 738 -5.10 4.48 14.11
CA LEU A 738 -3.99 5.41 13.89
C LEU A 738 -3.27 5.77 15.20
N GLU A 739 -4.00 5.95 16.31
CA GLU A 739 -3.40 6.18 17.63
C GLU A 739 -2.67 4.94 18.14
N GLN A 740 -3.18 3.73 17.84
CA GLN A 740 -2.54 2.46 18.18
C GLN A 740 -1.25 2.25 17.37
N GLU A 741 -1.25 2.46 16.05
CA GLU A 741 -0.02 2.45 15.25
C GLU A 741 0.99 3.48 15.76
N ALA A 742 0.54 4.68 16.16
CA ALA A 742 1.42 5.69 16.73
C ALA A 742 2.06 5.23 18.06
N LYS A 743 1.31 4.55 18.93
CA LYS A 743 1.81 3.96 20.19
C LYS A 743 2.83 2.84 19.90
N GLU A 744 2.54 1.94 18.96
CA GLU A 744 3.42 0.83 18.59
C GLU A 744 4.70 1.33 17.90
N ARG A 745 4.59 2.29 16.97
CA ARG A 745 5.73 2.97 16.35
C ARG A 745 6.58 3.70 17.39
N ALA A 746 5.98 4.29 18.42
CA ALA A 746 6.72 4.89 19.54
C ALA A 746 7.41 3.85 20.44
N ALA A 747 6.83 2.65 20.58
CA ALA A 747 7.47 1.52 21.28
C ALA A 747 8.64 0.94 20.47
N ALA A 748 8.47 0.70 19.18
CA ALA A 748 9.52 0.24 18.27
C ALA A 748 10.73 1.20 18.27
N ASN A 749 10.49 2.51 18.16
CA ASN A 749 11.54 3.54 18.26
C ASN A 749 12.29 3.51 19.62
N LYS A 750 11.63 3.18 20.73
CA LYS A 750 12.30 2.99 22.03
C LYS A 750 13.18 1.73 22.05
N THR A 751 12.78 0.67 21.35
CA THR A 751 13.59 -0.55 21.19
C THR A 751 14.80 -0.31 20.30
N VAL A 752 14.64 0.35 19.14
CA VAL A 752 15.76 0.74 18.27
C VAL A 752 16.79 1.58 19.03
N ARG A 753 16.36 2.61 19.76
CA ARG A 753 17.26 3.42 20.60
C ARG A 753 17.94 2.67 21.75
N ARG A 754 17.49 1.45 22.08
CA ARG A 754 18.17 0.56 23.04
C ARG A 754 19.18 -0.37 22.34
N THR A 755 18.85 -0.89 21.16
CA THR A 755 19.79 -1.71 20.37
C THR A 755 20.93 -0.87 19.79
N GLU A 756 20.66 0.36 19.32
CA GLU A 756 21.69 1.34 18.91
C GLU A 756 22.72 1.63 20.01
N LYS A 757 22.29 1.71 21.28
CA LYS A 757 23.18 1.94 22.43
C LYS A 757 24.06 0.71 22.68
N LYS A 758 23.46 -0.47 22.77
CA LYS A 758 24.21 -1.74 22.92
C LYS A 758 25.20 -1.97 21.78
N LEU A 759 24.81 -1.63 20.54
CA LEU A 759 25.69 -1.77 19.38
C LEU A 759 26.89 -0.81 19.48
N LYS A 760 26.69 0.43 19.95
CA LYS A 760 27.81 1.36 20.21
C LYS A 760 28.71 0.89 21.35
N GLU A 761 28.14 0.34 22.42
CA GLU A 761 28.89 -0.26 23.54
C GLU A 761 29.77 -1.42 23.04
N ILE A 762 29.23 -2.31 22.19
CA ILE A 762 29.96 -3.41 21.56
C ILE A 762 31.04 -2.90 20.57
N CYS A 763 30.73 -1.90 19.73
CA CYS A 763 31.73 -1.32 18.84
C CYS A 763 32.91 -0.70 19.61
N MET A 764 32.65 -0.02 20.73
CA MET A 764 33.71 0.52 21.60
C MET A 764 34.55 -0.61 22.22
N GLN A 765 33.92 -1.69 22.69
CA GLN A 765 34.65 -2.86 23.19
C GLN A 765 35.56 -3.46 22.12
N VAL A 766 35.08 -3.63 20.88
CA VAL A 766 35.88 -4.15 19.76
C VAL A 766 37.03 -3.20 19.38
N GLU A 767 36.83 -1.88 19.46
CA GLU A 767 37.93 -0.91 19.28
C GLU A 767 39.00 -1.04 20.36
N ASP A 768 38.63 -1.21 21.63
CA ASP A 768 39.59 -1.35 22.74
C ASP A 768 40.29 -2.72 22.72
N GLU A 769 39.58 -3.80 22.39
CA GLU A 769 40.19 -5.11 22.13
C GLU A 769 41.21 -5.05 20.99
N ARG A 770 40.90 -4.31 19.90
CA ARG A 770 41.86 -4.09 18.81
C ARG A 770 43.06 -3.27 19.26
N ARG A 771 42.88 -2.21 20.07
CA ARG A 771 43.98 -1.43 20.66
C ARG A 771 44.90 -2.30 21.52
N HIS A 772 44.34 -3.25 22.28
CA HIS A 772 45.13 -4.21 23.04
C HIS A 772 45.89 -5.19 22.14
N ALA A 773 45.26 -5.71 21.08
CA ALA A 773 45.94 -6.56 20.10
C ALA A 773 47.10 -5.83 19.39
N ASP A 774 46.89 -4.58 18.98
CA ASP A 774 47.91 -3.69 18.40
C ASP A 774 49.09 -3.47 19.39
N GLN A 775 48.81 -3.27 20.68
CA GLN A 775 49.83 -3.15 21.74
C GLN A 775 50.62 -4.45 21.97
N PHE A 776 49.95 -5.61 22.01
CA PHE A 776 50.64 -6.90 22.14
C PHE A 776 51.53 -7.20 20.94
N LYS A 777 51.08 -6.87 19.72
CA LYS A 777 51.89 -6.98 18.51
C LYS A 777 53.16 -6.12 18.60
N GLU A 778 53.04 -4.86 19.02
CA GLU A 778 54.19 -3.96 19.20
C GLU A 778 55.17 -4.49 20.28
N GLN A 779 54.67 -5.11 21.36
CA GLN A 779 55.53 -5.77 22.35
C GLN A 779 56.27 -6.98 21.77
N VAL A 780 55.61 -7.81 20.95
CA VAL A 780 56.23 -8.96 20.27
C VAL A 780 57.30 -8.49 19.26
N GLU A 781 57.06 -7.40 18.53
CA GLU A 781 58.03 -6.82 17.61
C GLU A 781 59.25 -6.21 18.35
N LYS A 782 59.04 -5.58 19.52
CA LYS A 782 60.10 -5.12 20.42
C LYS A 782 60.90 -6.28 21.03
N ALA A 783 60.24 -7.39 21.38
CA ALA A 783 60.92 -8.60 21.86
C ALA A 783 61.74 -9.27 20.74
N GLY A 784 61.18 -9.41 19.55
CA GLY A 784 61.83 -10.02 18.38
C GLY A 784 63.02 -9.22 17.86
N SER A 785 62.94 -7.89 17.85
CA SER A 785 64.07 -7.02 17.49
C SER A 785 65.19 -7.10 18.54
N ARG A 786 64.86 -7.11 19.84
CA ARG A 786 65.84 -7.34 20.92
C ARG A 786 66.47 -8.74 20.85
N MET A 787 65.72 -9.77 20.47
CA MET A 787 66.25 -11.12 20.25
C MET A 787 67.24 -11.16 19.08
N LYS A 788 66.94 -10.48 17.97
CA LYS A 788 67.87 -10.33 16.83
C LYS A 788 69.16 -9.60 17.24
N GLN A 789 69.06 -8.54 18.04
CA GLN A 789 70.23 -7.85 18.58
C GLN A 789 71.10 -8.76 19.46
N LEU A 790 70.48 -9.52 20.37
CA LEU A 790 71.21 -10.45 21.25
C LEU A 790 71.88 -11.59 20.48
N LYS A 791 71.25 -12.10 19.40
CA LYS A 791 71.90 -13.07 18.50
C LYS A 791 73.14 -12.48 17.83
N ARG A 792 73.05 -11.27 17.27
CA ARG A 792 74.22 -10.62 16.64
C ARG A 792 75.36 -10.35 17.63
N GLN A 793 75.03 -10.03 18.89
CA GLN A 793 76.03 -9.87 19.96
C GLN A 793 76.69 -11.20 20.38
N LEU A 794 75.96 -12.33 20.30
CA LEU A 794 76.53 -13.66 20.51
C LEU A 794 77.46 -14.04 19.35
N GLU A 795 77.02 -13.82 18.10
CA GLU A 795 77.83 -14.04 16.88
C GLU A 795 79.13 -13.22 16.91
N GLU A 796 79.06 -11.93 17.28
CA GLU A 796 80.23 -11.05 17.47
C GLU A 796 81.20 -11.58 18.55
N ALA A 797 80.68 -12.10 19.66
CA ALA A 797 81.50 -12.65 20.75
C ALA A 797 82.13 -14.01 20.40
N GLU A 798 81.44 -14.85 19.64
CA GLU A 798 81.97 -16.11 19.12
C GLU A 798 83.08 -15.87 18.06
N GLU A 799 82.91 -14.86 17.21
CA GLU A 799 84.00 -14.37 16.34
C GLU A 799 85.20 -13.86 17.14
N GLU A 800 85.01 -13.07 18.20
CA GLU A 800 86.12 -12.61 19.04
C GLU A 800 86.81 -13.77 19.78
N ALA A 801 86.06 -14.74 20.30
CA ALA A 801 86.60 -15.93 20.95
C ALA A 801 87.40 -16.84 20.00
N THR A 802 86.98 -16.95 18.74
CA THR A 802 87.72 -17.72 17.72
C THR A 802 88.98 -16.98 17.26
N ARG A 803 88.92 -15.66 17.02
CA ARG A 803 90.11 -14.81 16.76
C ARG A 803 91.13 -14.89 17.90
N SER A 804 90.67 -14.79 19.14
CA SER A 804 91.51 -14.91 20.34
C SER A 804 92.20 -16.29 20.44
N ASN A 805 91.47 -17.38 20.20
CA ASN A 805 92.05 -18.72 20.17
C ASN A 805 93.03 -18.93 19.00
N ALA A 806 92.80 -18.33 17.84
CA ALA A 806 93.74 -18.34 16.73
C ALA A 806 95.05 -17.60 17.08
N SER A 807 94.94 -16.42 17.71
CA SER A 807 96.08 -15.65 18.21
C SER A 807 96.88 -16.44 19.26
N ARG A 808 96.21 -17.04 20.25
CA ARG A 808 96.83 -17.92 21.26
C ARG A 808 97.57 -19.10 20.63
N ARG A 809 97.01 -19.73 19.58
CA ARG A 809 97.67 -20.81 18.82
C ARG A 809 98.87 -20.32 17.99
N LYS A 810 98.94 -19.03 17.64
CA LYS A 810 100.10 -18.44 16.96
C LYS A 810 101.22 -18.15 17.95
N LEU A 811 100.89 -17.48 19.06
CA LEU A 811 101.82 -17.18 20.16
C LEU A 811 102.40 -18.47 20.79
N GLN A 812 101.63 -19.55 20.88
CA GLN A 812 102.14 -20.84 21.34
C GLN A 812 103.26 -21.35 20.42
N ARG A 813 103.05 -21.37 19.09
CA ARG A 813 104.10 -21.81 18.16
C ARG A 813 105.32 -20.90 18.21
N GLU A 814 105.15 -19.59 18.29
CA GLU A 814 106.26 -18.64 18.42
C GLU A 814 107.06 -18.84 19.72
N LEU A 815 106.40 -19.29 20.80
CA LEU A 815 107.05 -19.71 22.05
C LEU A 815 107.76 -21.07 21.91
N ASP A 816 107.14 -22.03 21.22
CA ASP A 816 107.71 -23.36 20.96
C ASP A 816 108.98 -23.23 20.07
N ASP A 817 108.89 -22.50 18.95
CA ASP A 817 109.99 -22.17 18.03
C ASP A 817 111.16 -21.47 18.79
N ALA A 818 110.85 -20.49 19.64
CA ALA A 818 111.83 -19.79 20.44
C ALA A 818 112.47 -20.68 21.52
N THR A 819 111.72 -21.67 22.03
CA THR A 819 112.22 -22.67 22.97
C THR A 819 113.17 -23.63 22.27
N GLU A 820 112.81 -24.17 21.10
CA GLU A 820 113.70 -25.01 20.29
C GLU A 820 115.00 -24.27 19.90
N ALA A 821 114.90 -22.99 19.52
CA ALA A 821 116.07 -22.16 19.23
C ALA A 821 116.96 -21.92 20.47
N SER A 822 116.36 -21.69 21.65
CA SER A 822 117.06 -21.55 22.93
C SER A 822 117.76 -22.85 23.35
N GLU A 823 117.10 -24.00 23.15
CA GLU A 823 117.72 -25.31 23.34
C GLU A 823 118.84 -25.58 22.33
N GLY A 824 118.65 -25.19 21.06
CA GLY A 824 119.68 -25.25 20.01
C GLY A 824 120.95 -24.50 20.41
N LEU A 825 120.81 -23.22 20.78
CA LEU A 825 121.90 -22.40 21.32
C LEU A 825 122.48 -23.01 22.61
N SER A 826 121.67 -23.64 23.46
CA SER A 826 122.14 -24.32 24.67
C SER A 826 122.96 -25.59 24.35
N ARG A 827 122.60 -26.34 23.31
CA ARG A 827 123.36 -27.48 22.77
C ARG A 827 124.68 -27.02 22.15
N GLU A 828 124.67 -25.92 21.40
CA GLU A 828 125.88 -25.29 20.86
C GLU A 828 126.81 -24.78 21.97
N VAL A 829 126.29 -24.06 22.97
CA VAL A 829 127.06 -23.59 24.14
C VAL A 829 127.66 -24.76 24.93
N HIS A 830 126.95 -25.88 25.08
CA HIS A 830 127.53 -27.09 25.65
C HIS A 830 128.64 -27.68 24.77
N THR A 831 128.43 -27.72 23.45
CA THR A 831 129.43 -28.21 22.48
C THR A 831 130.69 -27.34 22.45
N LEU A 832 130.53 -26.01 22.54
CA LEU A 832 131.62 -25.04 22.66
C LEU A 832 132.34 -25.16 24.00
N LYS A 833 131.62 -25.29 25.13
CA LYS A 833 132.22 -25.62 26.44
C LYS A 833 132.99 -26.94 26.42
N ASN A 834 132.53 -27.93 25.67
CA ASN A 834 133.20 -29.22 25.51
C ASN A 834 134.46 -29.12 24.64
N ARG A 835 134.42 -28.33 23.55
CA ARG A 835 135.60 -27.99 22.75
C ARG A 835 136.64 -27.19 23.56
N LEU A 836 136.21 -26.20 24.34
CA LEU A 836 137.09 -25.40 25.19
C LEU A 836 137.78 -26.25 26.27
N ARG A 837 137.08 -27.25 26.82
CA ARG A 837 137.66 -28.26 27.73
C ARG A 837 138.72 -29.17 27.07
N TYR A 838 138.85 -29.17 25.74
CA TYR A 838 139.84 -29.96 25.00
C TYR A 838 141.04 -29.15 24.48
N THR A 839 141.04 -27.82 24.62
CA THR A 839 142.10 -26.94 24.09
C THR A 839 142.78 -26.06 25.15
N HIS A 840 142.50 -26.25 26.44
CA HIS A 840 143.17 -25.52 27.51
C HIS A 840 143.55 -26.40 28.71
N THR A 841 144.83 -26.71 28.83
CA THR A 841 145.44 -27.35 29.99
C THR A 841 146.28 -26.35 30.78
N HIS A 842 146.16 -26.39 32.11
CA HIS A 842 146.96 -25.66 33.10
C HIS A 842 146.90 -24.12 33.10
N THR A 843 146.20 -23.56 34.10
CA THR A 843 146.87 -22.84 35.21
C THR A 843 145.94 -22.70 36.42
N HIS A 844 146.52 -22.54 37.62
CA HIS A 844 145.77 -22.27 38.86
C HIS A 844 145.54 -20.76 39.06
N THR A 845 144.46 -20.39 39.74
CA THR A 845 144.55 -19.72 41.07
C THR A 845 143.18 -19.59 41.75
N HIS A 846 143.18 -19.53 43.08
CA HIS A 846 142.01 -19.11 43.87
C HIS A 846 141.86 -17.58 43.82
N THR A 847 140.61 -17.10 43.64
CA THR A 847 139.98 -16.10 44.52
C THR A 847 138.46 -16.17 44.33
N GLY A 848 137.68 -15.78 45.34
CA GLY A 848 136.22 -15.68 45.22
C GLY A 848 135.79 -14.48 44.38
N GLY A 849 134.59 -14.55 43.78
CA GLY A 849 133.97 -13.48 43.01
C GLY A 849 132.46 -13.61 43.01
N GLU A 850 131.77 -12.47 42.98
CA GLU A 850 130.32 -12.38 43.12
C GLU A 850 129.59 -12.59 41.78
N ASN A 851 128.38 -13.14 41.83
CA ASN A 851 127.26 -12.79 40.94
C ASN A 851 125.97 -13.15 41.69
N LEU A 852 125.01 -12.25 41.94
CA LEU A 852 124.27 -11.38 41.00
C LEU A 852 123.67 -12.17 39.83
N GLN A 853 122.45 -12.65 40.04
CA GLN A 853 121.51 -12.86 38.94
C GLN A 853 120.29 -11.97 39.16
N LEU A 854 120.42 -10.72 38.71
CA LEU A 854 119.27 -9.88 38.42
C LEU A 854 118.45 -10.54 37.30
N ASN A 855 117.14 -10.66 37.48
CA ASN A 855 116.21 -9.93 36.62
C ASN A 855 114.76 -9.96 37.13
N LEU A 856 114.17 -8.77 37.04
CA LEU A 856 112.78 -8.41 36.73
C LEU A 856 111.74 -9.55 36.81
N SER A 857 110.71 -9.49 37.66
CA SER A 857 109.74 -8.39 37.83
C SER A 857 109.01 -8.01 36.54
N VAL A 858 107.97 -8.77 36.20
CA VAL A 858 106.79 -8.27 35.49
C VAL A 858 105.55 -8.80 36.21
N GLU A 859 104.79 -7.92 36.85
CA GLU A 859 103.44 -8.20 37.33
C GLU A 859 102.44 -7.94 36.20
N VAL A 860 101.59 -8.92 35.86
CA VAL A 860 100.26 -8.69 35.24
C VAL A 860 99.30 -9.73 35.83
N PRO A 861 98.10 -9.36 36.31
CA PRO A 861 97.23 -10.25 37.09
C PRO A 861 96.20 -11.01 36.24
N SER A 862 95.57 -12.03 36.85
CA SER A 862 94.26 -12.56 36.44
C SER A 862 93.24 -12.39 37.58
N PRO A 863 91.94 -12.15 37.28
CA PRO A 863 91.03 -11.54 38.24
C PRO A 863 90.28 -12.54 39.14
N SER A 864 90.05 -12.12 40.39
CA SER A 864 89.03 -12.70 41.26
C SER A 864 87.61 -12.39 40.76
N PRO A 865 86.62 -13.29 40.93
CA PRO A 865 85.24 -13.03 40.54
C PRO A 865 84.61 -11.91 41.40
N PRO A 866 83.70 -11.08 40.84
CA PRO A 866 83.05 -10.01 41.59
C PRO A 866 82.07 -10.56 42.63
N ALA A 867 82.08 -9.98 43.82
CA ALA A 867 81.09 -10.29 44.85
C ALA A 867 79.70 -9.76 44.45
N ALA A 868 78.65 -10.56 44.68
CA ALA A 868 77.28 -10.12 44.48
C ALA A 868 76.84 -9.17 45.62
N PRO A 869 76.21 -8.01 45.32
CA PRO A 869 75.60 -7.15 46.34
C PRO A 869 74.28 -7.77 46.83
N PRO A 870 74.08 -7.98 48.14
CA PRO A 870 72.85 -8.56 48.68
C PRO A 870 71.91 -7.47 49.20
N ASP A 871 71.02 -6.93 48.35
CA ASP A 871 69.84 -6.21 48.86
C ASP A 871 68.67 -6.13 47.85
N ALA A 872 67.51 -5.66 48.33
CA ALA A 872 66.32 -5.29 47.56
C ALA A 872 65.51 -6.40 46.85
N LEU A 873 65.19 -7.51 47.55
CA LEU A 873 63.96 -8.28 47.29
C LEU A 873 62.92 -8.04 48.39
N PHE A 874 62.22 -6.90 48.30
CA PHE A 874 61.15 -6.55 49.25
C PHE A 874 59.81 -6.27 48.53
N ARG A 875 58.91 -7.26 48.61
CA ARG A 875 57.44 -7.13 48.72
C ARG A 875 56.59 -6.61 47.54
N TRP A 876 55.37 -7.18 47.51
CA TRP A 876 54.16 -6.88 46.72
C TRP A 876 54.10 -7.51 45.31
N ARG A 877 53.03 -8.22 44.90
CA ARG A 877 51.63 -8.40 45.36
C ARG A 877 50.57 -7.39 44.84
N GLY A 878 50.43 -7.35 43.52
CA GLY A 878 49.13 -7.47 42.86
C GLY A 878 48.40 -6.19 42.39
N ARG A 879 47.52 -6.42 41.39
CA ARG A 879 46.76 -5.47 40.57
C ARG A 879 47.61 -4.66 39.57
N LEU A 880 47.08 -4.34 38.38
CA LEU A 880 45.81 -4.82 37.80
C LEU A 880 45.96 -6.19 37.13
#